data_AF-A0A7C2LCU0-F1
#
_entry.id   AF-A0A7C2LCU0-F1
#
_cell.length_a   1.000
_cell.length_b   1.000
_cell.length_c   1.000
_cell.angle_alpha   90.00
_cell.angle_beta   90.00
_cell.angle_gamma   90.00
#
_symmetry.space_group_name_H-M   'P 1'
#
loop_
_entity.id
_entity.type
_entity.pdbx_description
1 polymer ?
#
loop_
_entity_poly.entity_id
_entity_poly.type
_entity_poly.pdbx_seq_one_letter_code
_entity_poly.pdbx_strand_id
1 'polypeptide(L)'
;MNQTRTEAEWRFDSPDVLEVWRANGEITDVRFENGAMRFRTTGSDPILEYIPLLDLQAVPHQAIEIELKATTPGVAELFWSNTTQSPYGGFLPEKRTDFVVKGDGQWHTYRVFPFWQKEGRIVRLRFDPYGIGEFHLRAIRIVRLAGLGVREGQRDFVFRDNRVNWLAWHGAQMQMTASGARLQLTEPDGFVAGRVGIEAERFQMVAVRLRSSGVRRCAIVFATTEAYGLQQHAFEVIPDGKSRLYNIDMLDSRNWSGEVVMLGIRPGERAGDAITLEEVRVASEPLGAPDVHVLFFGIEDALPRVQSPLTVTLRVVNRGGQPAREMRVSLQLPPTARVLQPLHSPAAELPFGGEAEWRWLVSFSRAWKGYFQAQLRAANALFVQASTSAEVTPRLVKAKLRAVPAPAPVVPKYPVGVYYFPGWRSAGQWAPITRFPERKPVLGWYREGDPQIADWHIKWAVEHGITFFVYDWYWVQGARQLEHALHEGYFKSNYRRSLQFCLLWANHNAPGTSSHEDCLALVRYWIEHYFHRPEHLRIDGKPAVVIFSPYQLRADMGSDGVRRAFDAMREACARAGLGGLYILACIGSAGEASLVAREGYDAVTAYNWPHLGVPGGTKWAPFDTLIDGYRQQWESIVQNSPIPLLPPVCGGWDSRPWHGQDALVRYGCTPDKFKKHLQDALQFLQQHRRNVVPMILIEAWNEWGEGSYIEPHREFGFGYLDAIREVFTSASPGHIDLTPADIGLPAPQVEMVSFAQPRGEFSRTGAGWDHGMNLTEPRIEGRALTAMTTSNDPAFFGPPVRITAGRYRKIRLRMRLEAQGEPFEDMAQVFWTTHSMGESEATSQRFPVRVDGQWREYVLSLSENPRWRGTVTRLRLDPCTRAGVKVQIGRIELLP
;
A
#
# COMPACT_ATOMS: atom_id res chain seq x y z
N MET A 1 15.12 26.12 25.64
CA MET A 1 15.20 24.67 25.89
C MET A 1 14.30 24.36 27.08
N ASN A 2 13.45 23.34 26.98
CA ASN A 2 12.60 22.93 28.09
C ASN A 2 13.48 22.48 29.26
N GLN A 3 13.04 22.71 30.50
CA GLN A 3 13.73 22.15 31.66
C GLN A 3 13.67 20.62 31.57
N THR A 4 14.82 19.97 31.64
CA THR A 4 14.97 18.52 31.64
C THR A 4 15.57 18.06 32.97
N ARG A 5 15.17 16.87 33.41
CA ARG A 5 15.78 16.18 34.55
C ARG A 5 16.45 14.92 34.05
N THR A 6 17.76 14.80 34.25
CA THR A 6 18.51 13.56 33.95
C THR A 6 18.09 12.45 34.91
N GLU A 7 17.75 11.30 34.38
CA GLU A 7 17.35 10.09 35.13
C GLU A 7 18.41 9.00 35.06
N ALA A 8 19.19 8.97 33.98
CA ALA A 8 20.40 8.19 33.83
C ALA A 8 21.38 8.90 32.88
N GLU A 9 22.68 8.75 33.12
CA GLU A 9 23.75 9.26 32.25
C GLU A 9 24.91 8.28 32.25
N TRP A 10 25.42 8.01 31.05
CA TRP A 10 26.67 7.29 30.84
C TRP A 10 27.59 8.17 30.00
N ARG A 11 28.80 8.39 30.51
CA ARG A 11 29.86 9.11 29.81
C ARG A 11 30.86 8.13 29.23
N PHE A 12 31.25 8.38 28.01
CA PHE A 12 32.16 7.55 27.23
C PHE A 12 33.54 8.21 27.15
N ASP A 13 34.02 8.77 28.26
CA ASP A 13 35.29 9.51 28.35
C ASP A 13 36.44 8.70 28.98
N SER A 14 36.16 7.51 29.51
CA SER A 14 37.12 6.57 30.13
C SER A 14 36.81 5.11 29.73
N PRO A 15 37.82 4.22 29.63
CA PRO A 15 37.63 2.78 29.45
C PRO A 15 36.67 2.11 30.43
N ASP A 16 36.48 2.67 31.63
CA ASP A 16 35.59 2.11 32.67
C ASP A 16 34.14 1.95 32.17
N VAL A 17 33.71 2.76 31.20
CA VAL A 17 32.38 2.64 30.60
C VAL A 17 32.15 1.27 29.95
N LEU A 18 33.22 0.60 29.49
CA LEU A 18 33.16 -0.71 28.84
C LEU A 18 32.90 -1.86 29.82
N GLU A 19 33.01 -1.62 31.14
CA GLU A 19 32.58 -2.59 32.15
C GLU A 19 31.06 -2.76 32.15
N VAL A 20 30.33 -1.69 31.78
CA VAL A 20 28.87 -1.65 31.78
C VAL A 20 28.26 -1.58 30.38
N TRP A 21 28.99 -1.08 29.37
CA TRP A 21 28.59 -1.08 27.96
C TRP A 21 29.47 -2.02 27.15
N ARG A 22 28.90 -3.13 26.66
CA ARG A 22 29.64 -4.15 25.92
C ARG A 22 29.44 -3.99 24.42
N ALA A 23 30.55 -3.82 23.71
CA ALA A 23 30.61 -3.87 22.25
C ALA A 23 30.57 -5.33 21.75
N ASN A 24 29.89 -5.59 20.64
CA ASN A 24 29.98 -6.86 19.91
C ASN A 24 31.23 -6.90 19.01
N GLY A 25 31.40 -7.99 18.24
CA GLY A 25 32.55 -8.21 17.36
C GLY A 25 32.65 -7.28 16.15
N GLU A 26 31.64 -6.44 15.90
CA GLU A 26 31.62 -5.51 14.76
C GLU A 26 31.98 -4.07 15.15
N ILE A 27 32.20 -3.79 16.43
CA ILE A 27 32.77 -2.53 16.93
C ILE A 27 34.25 -2.78 17.24
N THR A 28 35.12 -2.12 16.50
CA THR A 28 36.58 -2.30 16.52
C THR A 28 37.30 -0.97 16.72
N ASP A 29 38.63 -1.03 16.91
CA ASP A 29 39.49 0.15 17.09
C ASP A 29 39.03 1.10 18.20
N VAL A 30 38.48 0.56 19.29
CA VAL A 30 38.00 1.35 20.42
C VAL A 30 39.15 2.09 21.10
N ARG A 31 39.07 3.42 21.17
CA ARG A 31 40.04 4.31 21.82
C ARG A 31 39.32 5.42 22.57
N PHE A 32 39.93 5.92 23.64
CA PHE A 32 39.40 7.04 24.42
C PHE A 32 40.30 8.25 24.20
N GLU A 33 39.77 9.28 23.55
CA GLU A 33 40.49 10.51 23.25
C GLU A 33 39.57 11.73 23.30
N ASN A 34 40.07 12.86 23.80
CA ASN A 34 39.34 14.13 23.85
C ASN A 34 37.96 14.05 24.53
N GLY A 35 37.84 13.21 25.57
CA GLY A 35 36.61 13.01 26.34
C GLY A 35 35.52 12.24 25.60
N ALA A 36 35.88 11.39 24.64
CA ALA A 36 34.96 10.56 23.88
C ALA A 36 35.56 9.17 23.57
N MET A 37 34.67 8.20 23.35
CA MET A 37 35.01 6.88 22.84
C MET A 37 34.93 6.93 21.33
N ARG A 38 36.08 6.76 20.68
CA ARG A 38 36.21 6.60 19.24
C ARG A 38 36.21 5.11 18.90
N PHE A 39 35.49 4.72 17.85
CA PHE A 39 35.45 3.34 17.37
C PHE A 39 35.09 3.28 15.88
N ARG A 40 35.29 2.11 15.27
CA ARG A 40 34.90 1.80 13.90
C ARG A 40 33.92 0.64 13.86
N THR A 41 32.97 0.70 12.93
CA THR A 41 32.05 -0.40 12.66
C THR A 41 32.49 -1.15 11.41
N THR A 42 32.43 -2.48 11.42
CA THR A 42 32.99 -3.32 10.33
C THR A 42 31.99 -4.28 9.67
N GLY A 43 30.76 -4.36 10.16
CA GLY A 43 29.73 -5.23 9.60
C GLY A 43 28.37 -4.53 9.50
N SER A 44 27.31 -5.33 9.40
CA SER A 44 25.95 -4.85 9.19
C SER A 44 25.16 -4.62 10.48
N ASP A 45 25.63 -5.13 11.63
CA ASP A 45 24.92 -5.13 12.92
C ASP A 45 25.88 -4.82 14.10
N PRO A 46 26.52 -3.63 14.13
CA PRO A 46 27.34 -3.22 15.26
C PRO A 46 26.45 -2.92 16.48
N ILE A 47 26.80 -3.48 17.64
CA ILE A 47 25.98 -3.42 18.85
C ILE A 47 26.81 -2.91 20.02
N LEU A 48 26.25 -1.96 20.77
CA LEU A 48 26.72 -1.53 22.08
C LEU A 48 25.61 -1.73 23.11
N GLU A 49 25.75 -2.74 23.97
CA GLU A 49 24.72 -3.15 24.92
C GLU A 49 25.03 -2.73 26.36
N TYR A 50 24.06 -2.13 27.06
CA TYR A 50 24.17 -1.89 28.49
C TYR A 50 23.88 -3.18 29.27
N ILE A 51 24.90 -3.69 29.96
CA ILE A 51 24.88 -5.00 30.64
C ILE A 51 24.14 -4.98 31.99
N PRO A 52 24.30 -3.96 32.87
CA PRO A 52 23.54 -3.91 34.12
C PRO A 52 22.04 -3.76 33.88
N LEU A 53 21.23 -4.27 34.81
CA LEU A 53 19.77 -4.12 34.74
C LEU A 53 19.36 -2.71 35.18
N LEU A 54 18.43 -2.13 34.44
CA LEU A 54 17.79 -0.86 34.77
C LEU A 54 16.56 -1.05 35.67
N ASP A 55 16.29 -0.03 36.49
CA ASP A 55 15.01 0.17 37.17
C ASP A 55 14.48 1.56 36.81
N LEU A 56 14.08 1.70 35.55
CA LEU A 56 13.58 2.96 35.04
C LEU A 56 12.08 2.84 34.76
N GLN A 57 11.27 3.67 35.41
CA GLN A 57 9.86 3.80 35.04
C GLN A 57 9.75 4.38 33.62
N ALA A 58 9.03 3.68 32.74
CA ALA A 58 8.83 4.10 31.36
C ALA A 58 7.65 5.08 31.27
N VAL A 59 7.88 6.31 30.81
CA VAL A 59 6.85 7.36 30.65
C VAL A 59 6.94 8.05 29.29
N PRO A 60 5.84 8.60 28.74
CA PRO A 60 5.79 9.09 27.35
C PRO A 60 6.53 10.42 27.10
N HIS A 61 7.14 11.00 28.14
CA HIS A 61 7.82 12.30 28.10
C HIS A 61 9.29 12.18 28.55
N GLN A 62 9.86 10.98 28.37
CA GLN A 62 11.30 10.74 28.40
C GLN A 62 11.90 10.87 27.00
N ALA A 63 13.17 11.24 26.95
CA ALA A 63 13.98 11.23 25.76
C ALA A 63 15.35 10.59 26.06
N ILE A 64 15.97 10.02 25.04
CA ILE A 64 17.36 9.58 25.07
C ILE A 64 18.19 10.63 24.32
N GLU A 65 19.12 11.27 25.00
CA GLU A 65 20.07 12.20 24.40
C GLU A 65 21.39 11.49 24.13
N ILE A 66 21.81 11.48 22.87
CA ILE A 66 23.07 10.89 22.43
C ILE A 66 23.95 12.00 21.88
N GLU A 67 25.10 12.22 22.52
CA GLU A 67 26.15 13.07 21.97
C GLU A 67 27.07 12.22 21.09
N LEU A 68 26.89 12.36 19.77
CA LEU A 68 27.54 11.52 18.77
C LEU A 68 28.09 12.35 17.62
N LYS A 69 29.23 11.91 17.09
CA LYS A 69 29.85 12.38 15.85
C LYS A 69 30.11 11.18 14.95
N ALA A 70 29.79 11.30 13.67
CA ALA A 70 30.01 10.26 12.65
C ALA A 70 30.59 10.86 11.37
N THR A 71 31.38 10.08 10.62
CA THR A 71 31.98 10.50 9.34
C THR A 71 31.14 10.16 8.11
N THR A 72 30.15 9.29 8.27
CA THR A 72 29.21 8.87 7.23
C THR A 72 27.79 9.00 7.76
N PRO A 73 26.81 9.43 6.94
CA PRO A 73 25.43 9.52 7.39
C PRO A 73 24.79 8.13 7.43
N GLY A 74 23.79 7.96 8.28
CA GLY A 74 23.00 6.73 8.34
C GLY A 74 21.96 6.76 9.43
N VAL A 75 21.39 5.59 9.74
CA VAL A 75 20.28 5.43 10.68
C VAL A 75 20.74 4.55 11.82
N ALA A 76 20.87 5.12 13.01
CA ALA A 76 21.19 4.36 14.22
C ALA A 76 19.90 3.93 14.93
N GLU A 77 19.98 2.85 15.69
CA GLU A 77 18.85 2.27 16.39
C GLU A 77 19.08 2.25 17.91
N LEU A 78 18.01 2.47 18.67
CA LEU A 78 17.99 2.32 20.13
C LEU A 78 16.96 1.26 20.49
N PHE A 79 17.41 0.19 21.13
CA PHE A 79 16.57 -0.90 21.60
C PHE A 79 16.39 -0.85 23.12
N TRP A 80 15.22 -1.26 23.59
CA TRP A 80 14.91 -1.38 25.01
C TRP A 80 14.12 -2.64 25.32
N SER A 81 14.10 -3.04 26.58
CA SER A 81 13.25 -4.15 27.04
C SER A 81 12.87 -4.01 28.50
N ASN A 82 11.70 -4.53 28.88
CA ASN A 82 11.27 -4.74 30.26
C ASN A 82 11.66 -6.11 30.84
N THR A 83 12.31 -6.97 30.06
CA THR A 83 12.65 -8.34 30.47
C THR A 83 14.05 -8.72 30.01
N THR A 84 14.63 -9.70 30.70
CA THR A 84 15.84 -10.40 30.25
C THR A 84 15.52 -11.71 29.53
N GLN A 85 14.25 -12.12 29.53
CA GLN A 85 13.80 -13.38 28.95
C GLN A 85 13.61 -13.24 27.44
N SER A 86 14.10 -14.26 26.74
CA SER A 86 14.34 -14.30 25.30
C SER A 86 13.06 -14.46 24.45
N PRO A 87 13.11 -14.26 23.11
CA PRO A 87 14.30 -14.29 22.23
C PRO A 87 15.27 -13.10 22.41
N TYR A 88 16.54 -13.29 22.03
CA TYR A 88 17.64 -12.28 22.01
C TYR A 88 17.89 -11.50 23.31
N GLY A 89 17.83 -12.19 24.46
CA GLY A 89 18.07 -11.55 25.76
C GLY A 89 17.00 -10.54 26.18
N GLY A 90 15.84 -10.56 25.52
CA GLY A 90 14.69 -9.70 25.79
C GLY A 90 14.50 -8.56 24.79
N PHE A 91 15.44 -8.33 23.87
CA PHE A 91 15.27 -7.35 22.80
C PHE A 91 14.43 -7.93 21.67
N LEU A 92 13.41 -7.17 21.26
CA LEU A 92 12.54 -7.52 20.15
C LEU A 92 12.59 -6.41 19.09
N PRO A 93 12.49 -6.74 17.79
CA PRO A 93 12.55 -5.76 16.70
C PRO A 93 11.57 -4.59 16.85
N GLU A 94 10.40 -4.82 17.42
CA GLU A 94 9.37 -3.81 17.64
C GLU A 94 9.64 -2.87 18.84
N LYS A 95 10.61 -3.19 19.70
CA LYS A 95 11.00 -2.40 20.87
C LYS A 95 12.24 -1.55 20.57
N ARG A 96 12.15 -0.75 19.51
CA ARG A 96 13.23 0.12 19.06
C ARG A 96 12.77 1.49 18.59
N THR A 97 13.70 2.43 18.54
CA THR A 97 13.51 3.74 17.90
C THR A 97 14.73 4.08 17.07
N ASP A 98 14.47 4.42 15.82
CA ASP A 98 15.48 4.73 14.83
C ASP A 98 15.68 6.25 14.78
N PHE A 99 16.91 6.71 14.50
CA PHE A 99 17.18 8.12 14.30
C PHE A 99 18.30 8.36 13.28
N VAL A 100 18.15 9.43 12.49
CA VAL A 100 19.12 9.78 11.45
C VAL A 100 20.31 10.49 12.08
N VAL A 101 21.50 9.97 11.81
CA VAL A 101 22.77 10.55 12.24
C VAL A 101 23.43 11.29 11.08
N LYS A 102 23.86 12.52 11.35
CA LYS A 102 24.60 13.36 10.41
C LYS A 102 26.05 12.86 10.32
N GLY A 103 26.49 12.55 9.10
CA GLY A 103 27.85 12.13 8.77
C GLY A 103 28.80 13.28 8.44
N ASP A 104 28.63 14.45 9.06
CA ASP A 104 29.38 15.67 8.73
C ASP A 104 30.67 15.83 9.54
N GLY A 105 31.02 14.82 10.36
CA GLY A 105 32.18 14.86 11.23
C GLY A 105 32.09 15.89 12.36
N GLN A 106 30.91 16.47 12.62
CA GLN A 106 30.67 17.40 13.73
C GLN A 106 29.97 16.70 14.89
N TRP A 107 30.07 17.31 16.08
CA TRP A 107 29.32 16.86 17.26
C TRP A 107 27.86 17.31 17.16
N HIS A 108 26.95 16.37 17.37
CA HIS A 108 25.52 16.63 17.48
C HIS A 108 24.97 15.99 18.75
N THR A 109 23.95 16.61 19.34
CA THR A 109 23.14 16.00 20.40
C THR A 109 21.82 15.55 19.79
N TYR A 110 21.68 14.25 19.59
CA TYR A 110 20.45 13.64 19.08
C TYR A 110 19.52 13.40 20.25
N ARG A 111 18.34 14.02 20.25
CA ARG A 111 17.29 13.78 21.24
C ARG A 111 16.23 12.86 20.63
N VAL A 112 16.24 11.61 21.04
CA VAL A 112 15.40 10.53 20.52
C VAL A 112 14.26 10.26 21.50
N PHE A 113 13.02 10.18 21.02
CA PHE A 113 11.84 9.97 21.86
C PHE A 113 11.27 8.57 21.67
N PRO A 114 11.47 7.64 22.62
CA PRO A 114 11.08 6.25 22.42
C PRO A 114 9.58 6.00 22.57
N PHE A 115 8.84 6.85 23.31
CA PHE A 115 7.43 6.64 23.66
C PHE A 115 7.16 5.19 24.11
N TRP A 116 7.97 4.73 25.06
CA TRP A 116 8.03 3.36 25.55
C TRP A 116 7.10 3.07 26.74
N GLN A 117 6.14 3.96 27.05
CA GLN A 117 5.27 3.86 28.24
C GLN A 117 4.54 2.52 28.38
N LYS A 118 4.24 1.86 27.25
CA LYS A 118 3.64 0.53 27.22
C LYS A 118 4.47 -0.52 27.99
N GLU A 119 5.79 -0.36 28.04
CA GLU A 119 6.66 -1.27 28.81
C GLU A 119 6.38 -1.20 30.32
N GLY A 120 5.88 -0.05 30.81
CA GLY A 120 5.78 0.29 32.23
C GLY A 120 7.14 0.51 32.91
N ARG A 121 8.15 -0.31 32.59
CA ARG A 121 9.50 -0.27 33.13
C ARG A 121 10.53 -0.69 32.09
N ILE A 122 11.66 0.00 32.04
CA ILE A 122 12.83 -0.38 31.23
C ILE A 122 13.86 -1.08 32.12
N VAL A 123 14.29 -2.25 31.65
CA VAL A 123 15.25 -3.16 32.31
C VAL A 123 16.52 -3.32 31.47
N ARG A 124 16.44 -3.26 30.14
CA ARG A 124 17.62 -3.31 29.24
C ARG A 124 17.63 -2.16 28.26
N LEU A 125 18.82 -1.76 27.84
CA LEU A 125 19.07 -0.73 26.83
C LEU A 125 20.21 -1.16 25.92
N ARG A 126 20.09 -0.89 24.62
CA ARG A 126 21.10 -1.22 23.62
C ARG A 126 21.11 -0.14 22.53
N PHE A 127 22.30 0.26 22.10
CA PHE A 127 22.53 1.25 21.05
C PHE A 127 23.26 0.58 19.89
N ASP A 128 22.66 0.64 18.71
CA ASP A 128 23.18 0.02 17.50
C ASP A 128 23.55 1.13 16.51
N PRO A 129 24.85 1.38 16.29
CA PRO A 129 25.34 2.16 15.15
C PRO A 129 24.98 1.50 13.81
N TYR A 130 25.46 2.05 12.70
CA TYR A 130 25.11 1.53 11.37
C TYR A 130 26.32 1.34 10.46
N GLY A 131 26.20 0.33 9.59
CA GLY A 131 27.08 0.10 8.45
C GLY A 131 28.56 0.11 8.80
N ILE A 132 29.40 0.51 7.83
CA ILE A 132 30.84 0.66 8.00
C ILE A 132 31.16 2.15 8.13
N GLY A 133 31.70 2.58 9.26
CA GLY A 133 31.97 3.99 9.54
C GLY A 133 32.89 4.22 10.75
N GLU A 134 33.27 5.48 10.96
CA GLU A 134 33.96 5.92 12.18
C GLU A 134 32.99 6.76 13.02
N PHE A 135 32.94 6.45 14.32
CA PHE A 135 32.04 7.05 15.28
C PHE A 135 32.80 7.53 16.51
N HIS A 136 32.31 8.63 17.08
CA HIS A 136 32.79 9.22 18.33
C HIS A 136 31.59 9.44 19.23
N LEU A 137 31.55 8.76 20.38
CA LEU A 137 30.45 8.82 21.34
C LEU A 137 30.91 9.46 22.64
N ARG A 138 30.20 10.50 23.11
CA ARG A 138 30.51 11.23 24.34
C ARG A 138 29.63 10.80 25.50
N ALA A 139 28.33 10.73 25.25
CA ALA A 139 27.36 10.46 26.29
C ALA A 139 26.08 9.87 25.71
N ILE A 140 25.45 9.01 26.51
CA ILE A 140 24.06 8.61 26.37
C ILE A 140 23.36 9.02 27.67
N ARG A 141 22.25 9.76 27.58
CA ARG A 141 21.46 10.18 28.74
C ARG A 141 20.00 9.85 28.55
N ILE A 142 19.35 9.45 29.63
CA ILE A 142 17.89 9.41 29.69
C ILE A 142 17.44 10.64 30.46
N VAL A 143 16.63 11.48 29.82
CA VAL A 143 16.12 12.72 30.39
C VAL A 143 14.60 12.70 30.42
N ARG A 144 14.00 13.25 31.48
CA ARG A 144 12.56 13.49 31.58
C ARG A 144 12.26 14.96 31.35
N LEU A 145 11.31 15.25 30.47
CA LEU A 145 10.85 16.61 30.20
C LEU A 145 9.95 17.12 31.33
N ALA A 146 10.22 18.33 31.82
CA ALA A 146 9.36 19.03 32.79
C ALA A 146 8.24 19.82 32.10
N GLY A 147 7.25 20.27 32.88
CA GLY A 147 6.19 21.16 32.41
C GLY A 147 5.02 20.47 31.69
N LEU A 148 5.07 19.16 31.44
CA LEU A 148 3.99 18.39 30.82
C LEU A 148 3.04 17.78 31.87
N GLY A 149 2.30 18.60 32.60
CA GLY A 149 1.24 18.11 33.49
C GLY A 149 0.02 17.61 32.71
N VAL A 150 -0.63 16.54 33.19
CA VAL A 150 -1.96 16.13 32.71
C VAL A 150 -3.00 16.95 33.48
N ARG A 151 -3.97 17.52 32.78
CA ARG A 151 -5.20 18.05 33.40
C ARG A 151 -6.29 17.00 33.24
N GLU A 152 -6.67 16.34 34.33
CA GLU A 152 -7.71 15.31 34.30
C GLU A 152 -8.99 15.83 33.62
N GLY A 153 -9.54 15.02 32.72
CA GLY A 153 -10.76 15.35 31.98
C GLY A 153 -10.62 16.43 30.90
N GLN A 154 -9.44 17.04 30.71
CA GLN A 154 -9.22 18.02 29.65
C GLN A 154 -9.28 17.35 28.27
N ARG A 155 -10.30 17.73 27.51
CA ARG A 155 -10.53 17.26 26.14
C ARG A 155 -10.63 18.39 25.12
N ASP A 156 -10.66 19.64 25.59
CA ASP A 156 -10.72 20.84 24.76
C ASP A 156 -9.42 21.64 24.90
N PHE A 157 -8.79 21.90 23.76
CA PHE A 157 -7.52 22.59 23.63
C PHE A 157 -7.69 23.81 22.72
N VAL A 158 -7.80 25.00 23.32
CA VAL A 158 -8.04 26.26 22.60
C VAL A 158 -6.76 27.09 22.59
N PHE A 159 -6.26 27.42 21.40
CA PHE A 159 -4.93 28.02 21.23
C PHE A 159 -4.93 29.56 21.24
N ARG A 160 -6.09 30.21 21.13
CA ARG A 160 -6.19 31.68 21.04
C ARG A 160 -5.90 32.48 22.33
N ASP A 161 -5.67 31.81 23.47
CA ASP A 161 -5.47 32.47 24.78
C ASP A 161 -4.34 31.84 25.64
N ASN A 162 -3.43 31.07 25.03
CA ASN A 162 -2.33 30.39 25.73
C ASN A 162 -2.76 29.45 26.89
N ARG A 163 -3.96 28.86 26.80
CA ARG A 163 -4.52 27.96 27.82
C ARG A 163 -4.15 26.48 27.63
N VAL A 164 -3.20 26.21 26.74
CA VAL A 164 -2.78 24.86 26.33
C VAL A 164 -1.36 24.57 26.79
N ASN A 165 -1.15 23.35 27.28
CA ASN A 165 0.15 22.87 27.72
C ASN A 165 0.78 21.94 26.67
N TRP A 166 0.87 22.44 25.44
CA TRP A 166 1.45 21.73 24.30
C TRP A 166 2.81 22.35 23.98
N LEU A 167 3.77 21.51 23.60
CA LEU A 167 5.14 21.92 23.27
C LEU A 167 5.42 21.59 21.81
N ALA A 168 6.35 22.32 21.21
CA ALA A 168 6.93 21.93 19.93
C ALA A 168 8.03 20.88 20.15
N TRP A 169 8.03 19.84 19.32
CA TRP A 169 8.95 18.70 19.37
C TRP A 169 9.68 18.57 18.04
N HIS A 170 10.94 18.11 18.08
CA HIS A 170 11.81 17.97 16.91
C HIS A 170 11.88 19.28 16.10
N GLY A 171 11.86 19.19 14.77
CA GLY A 171 11.87 20.33 13.88
C GLY A 171 10.53 21.06 13.76
N ALA A 172 9.77 21.26 14.84
CA ALA A 172 8.57 22.12 14.83
C ALA A 172 8.79 23.44 15.58
N GLN A 173 8.11 24.48 15.11
CA GLN A 173 8.01 25.77 15.78
C GLN A 173 6.54 26.09 16.06
N MET A 174 6.27 26.65 17.24
CA MET A 174 4.95 27.09 17.64
C MET A 174 5.02 28.54 18.12
N GLN A 175 4.22 29.41 17.50
CA GLN A 175 4.08 30.81 17.89
C GLN A 175 2.61 31.12 18.17
N MET A 176 2.30 31.58 19.38
CA MET A 176 0.94 31.98 19.74
C MET A 176 0.57 33.31 19.08
N THR A 177 -0.67 33.42 18.60
CA THR A 177 -1.26 34.59 17.95
C THR A 177 -2.67 34.84 18.49
N ALA A 178 -3.24 36.03 18.24
CA ALA A 178 -4.61 36.34 18.65
C ALA A 178 -5.68 35.41 18.05
N SER A 179 -5.38 34.78 16.91
CA SER A 179 -6.30 33.86 16.21
C SER A 179 -6.07 32.38 16.51
N GLY A 180 -5.02 32.02 17.26
CA GLY A 180 -4.60 30.63 17.46
C GLY A 180 -3.06 30.47 17.50
N ALA A 181 -2.55 29.26 17.34
CA ALA A 181 -1.12 28.98 17.25
C ALA A 181 -0.68 28.83 15.79
N ARG A 182 0.30 29.63 15.35
CA ARG A 182 1.00 29.40 14.09
C ARG A 182 2.01 28.27 14.30
N LEU A 183 1.84 27.18 13.57
CA LEU A 183 2.72 26.03 13.60
C LEU A 183 3.51 25.98 12.30
N GLN A 184 4.82 25.76 12.38
CA GLN A 184 5.70 25.65 11.21
C GLN A 184 6.67 24.48 11.35
N LEU A 185 6.86 23.72 10.28
CA LEU A 185 7.90 22.71 10.19
C LEU A 185 9.23 23.34 9.73
N THR A 186 10.29 22.94 10.40
CA THR A 186 11.69 23.15 10.02
C THR A 186 12.33 21.84 9.57
N GLU A 187 11.82 20.70 10.04
CA GLU A 187 12.16 19.35 9.57
C GLU A 187 10.88 18.50 9.41
N PRO A 188 10.84 17.50 8.51
CA PRO A 188 9.63 16.71 8.20
C PRO A 188 9.02 15.91 9.36
N ASP A 189 9.80 15.62 10.40
CA ASP A 189 9.40 14.84 11.58
C ASP A 189 8.91 15.72 12.75
N GLY A 190 8.91 17.05 12.60
CA GLY A 190 8.44 17.99 13.61
C GLY A 190 6.95 17.84 13.96
N PHE A 191 6.59 18.00 15.23
CA PHE A 191 5.18 18.04 15.65
C PHE A 191 4.96 18.89 16.91
N VAL A 192 3.70 19.18 17.23
CA VAL A 192 3.30 19.90 18.46
C VAL A 192 2.35 19.01 19.25
N ALA A 193 2.69 18.70 20.50
CA ALA A 193 1.91 17.77 21.33
C ALA A 193 1.99 18.11 22.82
N GLY A 194 1.02 17.63 23.58
CA GLY A 194 0.98 17.69 25.03
C GLY A 194 0.46 16.39 25.66
N ARG A 195 0.62 16.27 26.98
CA ARG A 195 0.11 15.13 27.74
C ARG A 195 -1.40 15.22 27.94
N VAL A 196 -2.05 14.07 27.83
CA VAL A 196 -3.50 13.89 28.00
C VAL A 196 -3.77 12.60 28.77
N GLY A 197 -5.01 12.37 29.18
CA GLY A 197 -5.49 11.10 29.73
C GLY A 197 -6.90 10.86 29.18
N ILE A 198 -6.97 10.15 28.05
CA ILE A 198 -8.21 10.00 27.27
C ILE A 198 -8.43 8.52 26.99
N GLU A 199 -9.61 8.02 27.34
CA GLU A 199 -10.06 6.67 27.00
C GLU A 199 -10.39 6.59 25.50
N ALA A 200 -9.52 5.93 24.73
CA ALA A 200 -9.51 5.97 23.27
C ALA A 200 -10.83 5.50 22.66
N GLU A 201 -11.34 4.35 23.13
CA GLU A 201 -12.54 3.71 22.60
C GLU A 201 -13.82 4.49 22.92
N ARG A 202 -13.84 5.22 24.03
CA ARG A 202 -14.95 6.09 24.41
C ARG A 202 -14.94 7.42 23.65
N PHE A 203 -13.74 7.94 23.36
CA PHE A 203 -13.55 9.24 22.72
C PHE A 203 -12.82 9.09 21.39
N GLN A 204 -13.54 8.53 20.41
CA GLN A 204 -13.03 8.19 19.09
C GLN A 204 -12.84 9.39 18.13
N MET A 205 -13.41 10.55 18.42
CA MET A 205 -13.36 11.69 17.51
C MET A 205 -12.35 12.73 17.98
N VAL A 206 -11.43 13.11 17.10
CA VAL A 206 -10.57 14.29 17.27
C VAL A 206 -11.02 15.36 16.28
N ALA A 207 -11.59 16.45 16.77
CA ALA A 207 -12.04 17.57 15.97
C ALA A 207 -10.98 18.68 15.98
N VAL A 208 -10.43 19.01 14.83
CA VAL A 208 -9.38 20.03 14.69
C VAL A 208 -9.91 21.23 13.92
N ARG A 209 -9.81 22.42 14.51
CA ARG A 209 -10.06 23.68 13.82
C ARG A 209 -8.76 24.32 13.42
N LEU A 210 -8.55 24.50 12.12
CA LEU A 210 -7.32 25.11 11.60
C LEU A 210 -7.57 25.93 10.32
N ARG A 211 -6.57 26.73 9.94
CA ARG A 211 -6.44 27.41 8.64
C ARG A 211 -5.17 26.96 7.96
N SER A 212 -5.25 26.76 6.65
CA SER A 212 -4.10 26.48 5.79
C SER A 212 -4.24 27.23 4.47
N SER A 213 -3.15 27.78 3.94
CA SER A 213 -3.08 28.41 2.61
C SER A 213 -2.24 27.60 1.60
N GLY A 214 -1.65 26.47 2.02
CA GLY A 214 -0.74 25.70 1.17
C GLY A 214 -0.59 24.25 1.60
N VAL A 215 -0.66 23.98 2.91
CA VAL A 215 -0.64 22.62 3.46
C VAL A 215 -1.95 21.89 3.13
N ARG A 216 -1.82 20.75 2.47
CA ARG A 216 -2.97 19.89 2.10
C ARG A 216 -3.17 18.70 3.04
N ARG A 217 -2.24 18.50 3.97
CA ARG A 217 -2.23 17.33 4.82
C ARG A 217 -1.57 17.61 6.16
N CYS A 218 -2.23 17.17 7.21
CA CYS A 218 -1.71 17.17 8.58
C CYS A 218 -1.83 15.75 9.14
N ALA A 219 -1.26 15.51 10.31
CA ALA A 219 -1.49 14.27 11.05
C ALA A 219 -1.78 14.54 12.51
N ILE A 220 -2.73 13.81 13.09
CA ILE A 220 -2.82 13.68 14.54
C ILE A 220 -1.66 12.81 14.98
N VAL A 221 -0.87 13.26 15.96
CA VAL A 221 0.17 12.43 16.58
C VAL A 221 -0.26 12.07 17.99
N PHE A 222 -0.04 10.84 18.40
CA PHE A 222 -0.49 10.36 19.71
C PHE A 222 0.34 9.20 20.22
N ALA A 223 0.32 8.97 21.53
CA ALA A 223 0.89 7.78 22.15
C ALA A 223 -0.14 7.18 23.11
N THR A 224 -0.17 5.86 23.22
CA THR A 224 -1.12 5.14 24.07
C THR A 224 -0.44 4.19 25.04
N THR A 225 -1.17 3.68 26.01
CA THR A 225 -0.70 2.60 26.89
C THR A 225 -0.52 1.27 26.17
N GLU A 226 -1.15 1.10 25.00
CA GLU A 226 -1.21 -0.18 24.27
C GLU A 226 -0.28 -0.26 23.06
N ALA A 227 0.42 0.83 22.70
CA ALA A 227 1.35 0.87 21.56
C ALA A 227 2.73 1.43 21.93
N TYR A 228 3.77 0.91 21.25
CA TYR A 228 5.14 1.42 21.32
C TYR A 228 5.35 2.54 20.29
N GLY A 229 6.16 3.54 20.64
CA GLY A 229 6.49 4.62 19.72
C GLY A 229 5.36 5.64 19.57
N LEU A 230 5.67 6.74 18.88
CA LEU A 230 4.68 7.75 18.52
C LEU A 230 3.85 7.26 17.34
N GLN A 231 2.54 7.25 17.53
CA GLN A 231 1.57 6.93 16.50
C GLN A 231 1.19 8.20 15.74
N GLN A 232 0.77 8.03 14.50
CA GLN A 232 0.20 9.10 13.71
C GLN A 232 -1.01 8.63 12.91
N HIS A 233 -1.95 9.54 12.66
CA HIS A 233 -3.07 9.33 11.75
C HIS A 233 -3.25 10.58 10.89
N ALA A 234 -3.00 10.43 9.60
CA ALA A 234 -3.00 11.55 8.66
C ALA A 234 -4.42 11.89 8.17
N PHE A 235 -4.66 13.18 7.93
CA PHE A 235 -5.92 13.68 7.39
C PHE A 235 -5.71 14.83 6.42
N GLU A 236 -6.63 14.96 5.46
CA GLU A 236 -6.57 16.00 4.43
C GLU A 236 -7.07 17.35 4.94
N VAL A 237 -6.42 18.41 4.47
CA VAL A 237 -6.71 19.81 4.77
C VAL A 237 -6.97 20.55 3.46
N ILE A 238 -7.93 21.48 3.49
CA ILE A 238 -8.26 22.31 2.34
C ILE A 238 -7.45 23.61 2.46
N PRO A 239 -6.52 23.90 1.53
CA PRO A 239 -5.65 25.07 1.61
C PRO A 239 -6.33 26.33 1.06
N ASP A 240 -7.49 26.72 1.60
CA ASP A 240 -8.26 27.89 1.14
C ASP A 240 -8.15 29.13 2.05
N GLY A 241 -7.28 29.06 3.07
CA GLY A 241 -7.05 30.11 4.06
C GLY A 241 -8.18 30.29 5.08
N LYS A 242 -9.26 29.52 4.99
CA LYS A 242 -10.44 29.67 5.86
C LYS A 242 -10.30 28.81 7.12
N SER A 243 -10.97 29.23 8.20
CA SER A 243 -11.11 28.40 9.40
C SER A 243 -12.09 27.28 9.12
N ARG A 244 -11.62 26.03 9.22
CA ARG A 244 -12.39 24.82 8.96
C ARG A 244 -12.27 23.88 10.14
N LEU A 245 -13.35 23.15 10.42
CA LEU A 245 -13.40 22.09 11.43
C LEU A 245 -13.28 20.75 10.72
N TYR A 246 -12.26 19.98 11.06
CA TYR A 246 -12.01 18.64 10.55
C TYR A 246 -12.36 17.65 11.65
N ASN A 247 -13.31 16.76 11.40
CA ASN A 247 -13.59 15.63 12.28
C ASN A 247 -12.74 14.44 11.83
N ILE A 248 -11.78 14.03 12.66
CA ILE A 248 -10.94 12.87 12.43
C ILE A 248 -11.46 11.73 13.30
N ASP A 249 -11.80 10.61 12.65
CA ASP A 249 -12.24 9.42 13.34
C ASP A 249 -11.03 8.54 13.68
N MET A 250 -10.58 8.63 14.93
CA MET A 250 -9.35 8.01 15.37
C MET A 250 -9.44 6.51 15.55
N LEU A 251 -10.65 5.96 15.66
CA LEU A 251 -10.82 4.51 15.55
C LEU A 251 -10.47 4.01 14.14
N ASP A 252 -10.22 4.85 13.13
CA ASP A 252 -9.61 4.36 11.88
C ASP A 252 -8.10 4.11 12.02
N SER A 253 -7.47 4.61 13.09
CA SER A 253 -6.10 4.28 13.44
C SER A 253 -6.01 2.96 14.19
N ARG A 254 -5.07 2.09 13.77
CA ARG A 254 -4.86 0.76 14.36
C ARG A 254 -4.53 0.80 15.84
N ASN A 255 -3.79 1.82 16.28
CA ASN A 255 -3.20 1.91 17.63
C ASN A 255 -3.94 2.90 18.54
N TRP A 256 -5.10 3.43 18.12
CA TRP A 256 -5.98 4.21 18.99
C TRP A 256 -6.78 3.28 19.90
N SER A 257 -6.16 2.87 21.00
CA SER A 257 -6.70 1.94 21.99
C SER A 257 -6.14 2.19 23.38
N GLY A 258 -6.88 1.80 24.42
CA GLY A 258 -6.52 2.01 25.82
C GLY A 258 -6.52 3.48 26.20
N GLU A 259 -5.56 3.91 27.02
CA GLU A 259 -5.44 5.32 27.39
C GLU A 259 -4.48 6.04 26.42
N VAL A 260 -4.97 7.09 25.76
CA VAL A 260 -4.14 8.06 25.04
C VAL A 260 -3.46 8.94 26.08
N VAL A 261 -2.12 8.91 26.10
CA VAL A 261 -1.29 9.61 27.09
C VAL A 261 -0.58 10.85 26.52
N MET A 262 -0.52 10.95 25.19
CA MET A 262 -0.01 12.09 24.43
C MET A 262 -0.93 12.34 23.25
N LEU A 263 -1.23 13.61 22.97
CA LEU A 263 -2.00 14.02 21.79
C LEU A 263 -1.38 15.29 21.20
N GLY A 264 -1.34 15.35 19.88
CA GLY A 264 -0.74 16.45 19.15
C GLY A 264 -1.16 16.51 17.69
N ILE A 265 -0.52 17.42 16.96
CA ILE A 265 -0.65 17.56 15.52
C ILE A 265 0.72 17.78 14.88
N ARG A 266 0.94 17.12 13.74
CA ARG A 266 1.97 17.46 12.77
C ARG A 266 1.36 18.40 11.71
N PRO A 267 1.88 19.64 11.57
CA PRO A 267 1.25 20.69 10.74
C PRO A 267 1.54 20.62 9.23
N GLY A 268 2.17 19.54 8.73
CA GLY A 268 2.56 19.40 7.33
C GLY A 268 3.38 18.13 7.07
N GLU A 269 4.03 18.07 5.92
CA GLU A 269 4.93 16.97 5.52
C GLU A 269 6.34 17.45 5.16
N ARG A 270 6.54 18.77 4.94
CA ARG A 270 7.82 19.32 4.47
C ARG A 270 8.30 20.46 5.37
N ALA A 271 9.61 20.62 5.44
CA ALA A 271 10.21 21.83 5.97
C ALA A 271 9.63 23.07 5.24
N GLY A 272 9.22 24.07 6.01
CA GLY A 272 8.53 25.27 5.54
C GLY A 272 7.00 25.20 5.61
N ASP A 273 6.39 24.02 5.70
CA ASP A 273 4.94 23.88 5.84
C ASP A 273 4.45 24.59 7.10
N ALA A 274 3.35 25.33 6.98
CA ALA A 274 2.77 26.09 8.08
C ALA A 274 1.24 26.14 8.06
N ILE A 275 0.64 26.10 9.24
CA ILE A 275 -0.80 26.24 9.48
C ILE A 275 -1.05 27.18 10.66
N THR A 276 -2.29 27.67 10.77
CA THR A 276 -2.80 28.27 12.00
C THR A 276 -3.76 27.31 12.68
N LEU A 277 -3.38 26.75 13.82
CA LEU A 277 -4.22 25.89 14.65
C LEU A 277 -5.03 26.73 15.63
N GLU A 278 -6.35 26.63 15.58
CA GLU A 278 -7.24 27.40 16.46
C GLU A 278 -7.67 26.57 17.67
N GLU A 279 -8.01 25.30 17.43
CA GLU A 279 -8.60 24.42 18.44
C GLU A 279 -8.41 22.94 18.12
N VAL A 280 -8.25 22.12 19.15
CA VAL A 280 -8.37 20.65 19.09
C VAL A 280 -9.36 20.22 20.17
N ARG A 281 -10.34 19.38 19.83
CA ARG A 281 -11.27 18.78 20.78
C ARG A 281 -11.31 17.27 20.62
N VAL A 282 -11.49 16.55 21.71
CA VAL A 282 -11.71 15.11 21.71
C VAL A 282 -13.12 14.80 22.19
N ALA A 283 -13.87 14.04 21.40
CA ALA A 283 -15.29 13.78 21.59
C ALA A 283 -15.63 12.31 21.29
N SER A 284 -16.80 11.86 21.74
CA SER A 284 -17.34 10.54 21.37
C SER A 284 -18.05 10.56 20.02
N GLU A 285 -18.51 11.73 19.58
CA GLU A 285 -19.30 11.96 18.38
C GLU A 285 -18.70 13.09 17.54
N PRO A 286 -18.90 13.08 16.21
CA PRO A 286 -18.38 14.11 15.32
C PRO A 286 -19.08 15.45 15.60
N LEU A 287 -18.36 16.56 15.44
CA LEU A 287 -18.80 17.89 15.84
C LEU A 287 -19.14 18.80 14.65
N GLY A 288 -19.98 19.81 14.91
CA GLY A 288 -20.27 20.90 13.98
C GLY A 288 -21.38 20.60 12.97
N ALA A 289 -21.70 21.64 12.19
CA ALA A 289 -22.67 21.56 11.09
C ALA A 289 -22.19 20.60 9.99
N PRO A 290 -23.08 20.13 9.09
CA PRO A 290 -22.69 19.31 7.95
C PRO A 290 -21.71 20.07 7.04
N ASP A 291 -20.69 19.36 6.57
CA ASP A 291 -19.67 19.87 5.66
C ASP A 291 -19.53 18.87 4.50
N VAL A 292 -20.28 19.13 3.42
CA VAL A 292 -20.38 18.20 2.28
C VAL A 292 -19.25 18.48 1.30
N HIS A 293 -18.42 17.48 1.05
CA HIS A 293 -17.25 17.54 0.17
C HIS A 293 -17.50 16.72 -1.09
N VAL A 294 -17.02 17.20 -2.23
CA VAL A 294 -17.07 16.47 -3.50
C VAL A 294 -15.93 15.46 -3.51
N LEU A 295 -16.26 14.18 -3.60
CA LEU A 295 -15.30 13.09 -3.80
C LEU A 295 -14.95 12.92 -5.28
N PHE A 296 -15.95 13.00 -6.14
CA PHE A 296 -15.76 12.87 -7.58
C PHE A 296 -16.84 13.63 -8.34
N PHE A 297 -16.46 14.32 -9.41
CA PHE A 297 -17.39 14.83 -10.41
C PHE A 297 -16.79 14.72 -11.81
N GLY A 298 -17.46 14.02 -12.71
CA GLY A 298 -16.95 13.80 -14.06
C GLY A 298 -17.70 12.73 -14.85
N ILE A 299 -17.19 12.49 -16.06
CA ILE A 299 -17.58 11.34 -16.87
C ILE A 299 -16.82 10.10 -16.34
N GLU A 300 -17.54 8.99 -16.12
CA GLU A 300 -16.94 7.74 -15.66
C GLU A 300 -16.21 6.98 -16.76
N ASP A 301 -16.61 7.14 -18.01
CA ASP A 301 -15.97 6.49 -19.17
C ASP A 301 -14.55 7.03 -19.38
N ALA A 302 -13.57 6.13 -19.54
CA ALA A 302 -12.16 6.50 -19.69
C ALA A 302 -11.88 7.28 -20.97
N LEU A 303 -12.51 6.88 -22.09
CA LEU A 303 -12.41 7.55 -23.39
C LEU A 303 -13.82 7.82 -23.94
N PRO A 304 -14.45 8.94 -23.56
CA PRO A 304 -15.82 9.23 -23.94
C PRO A 304 -15.96 9.55 -25.43
N ARG A 305 -16.90 8.88 -26.09
CA ARG A 305 -17.19 9.06 -27.52
C ARG A 305 -18.57 9.69 -27.75
N VAL A 306 -18.69 10.50 -28.80
CA VAL A 306 -19.99 11.05 -29.25
C VAL A 306 -20.98 9.94 -29.59
N GLN A 307 -22.27 10.21 -29.43
CA GLN A 307 -23.37 9.29 -29.76
C GLN A 307 -23.34 7.93 -29.02
N SER A 308 -22.42 7.73 -28.09
CA SER A 308 -22.49 6.69 -27.08
C SER A 308 -23.15 7.24 -25.81
N PRO A 309 -23.97 6.46 -25.09
CA PRO A 309 -24.38 6.81 -23.73
C PRO A 309 -23.15 6.85 -22.83
N LEU A 310 -22.98 7.94 -22.07
CA LEU A 310 -21.88 8.16 -21.13
C LEU A 310 -22.44 8.36 -19.73
N THR A 311 -21.75 7.87 -18.71
CA THR A 311 -22.19 8.07 -17.33
C THR A 311 -21.50 9.28 -16.71
N VAL A 312 -22.29 10.28 -16.30
CA VAL A 312 -21.82 11.41 -15.49
C VAL A 312 -22.17 11.14 -14.04
N THR A 313 -21.21 11.34 -13.14
CA THR A 313 -21.38 11.01 -11.72
C THR A 313 -20.92 12.16 -10.83
N LEU A 314 -21.73 12.47 -9.81
CA LEU A 314 -21.35 13.29 -8.66
C LEU A 314 -21.36 12.40 -7.41
N ARG A 315 -20.20 12.25 -6.77
CA ARG A 315 -20.05 11.60 -5.47
C ARG A 315 -19.65 12.64 -4.43
N VAL A 316 -20.29 12.60 -3.28
CA VAL A 316 -20.00 13.49 -2.14
C VAL A 316 -19.92 12.71 -0.84
N VAL A 317 -19.26 13.29 0.16
CA VAL A 317 -19.18 12.78 1.54
C VAL A 317 -19.49 13.91 2.51
N ASN A 318 -20.16 13.61 3.63
CA ASN A 318 -20.30 14.58 4.72
C ASN A 318 -19.16 14.40 5.75
N ARG A 319 -18.32 15.40 5.92
CA ARG A 319 -17.25 15.44 6.95
C ARG A 319 -17.63 16.24 8.20
N GLY A 320 -18.82 16.86 8.19
CA GLY A 320 -19.40 17.56 9.33
C GLY A 320 -20.11 16.60 10.30
N GLY A 321 -20.24 17.00 11.57
CA GLY A 321 -20.81 16.12 12.59
C GLY A 321 -22.30 15.87 12.47
N GLN A 322 -23.07 16.91 12.12
CA GLN A 322 -24.49 16.75 11.86
C GLN A 322 -24.76 16.16 10.46
N PRO A 323 -25.83 15.36 10.28
CA PRO A 323 -26.25 14.89 8.96
C PRO A 323 -26.68 16.02 8.03
N ALA A 324 -26.27 15.98 6.76
CA ALA A 324 -26.83 16.86 5.73
C ALA A 324 -28.21 16.33 5.29
N ARG A 325 -29.20 17.21 5.19
CA ARG A 325 -30.60 16.82 4.90
C ARG A 325 -31.13 17.49 3.64
N GLU A 326 -32.10 16.83 3.01
CA GLU A 326 -32.85 17.37 1.85
C GLU A 326 -31.95 17.76 0.67
N MET A 327 -30.96 16.92 0.36
CA MET A 327 -30.00 17.20 -0.70
C MET A 327 -30.66 17.18 -2.09
N ARG A 328 -30.47 18.26 -2.84
CA ARG A 328 -30.92 18.40 -4.24
C ARG A 328 -29.73 18.74 -5.12
N VAL A 329 -29.60 18.02 -6.23
CA VAL A 329 -28.50 18.22 -7.19
C VAL A 329 -29.05 18.64 -8.54
N SER A 330 -28.42 19.65 -9.14
CA SER A 330 -28.66 20.07 -10.52
C SER A 330 -27.39 19.90 -11.34
N LEU A 331 -27.53 19.31 -12.53
CA LEU A 331 -26.44 19.10 -13.48
C LEU A 331 -26.57 20.12 -14.63
N GLN A 332 -25.51 20.87 -14.88
CA GLN A 332 -25.42 21.88 -15.94
C GLN A 332 -24.51 21.36 -17.04
N LEU A 333 -25.11 20.93 -18.15
CA LEU A 333 -24.41 20.37 -19.32
C LEU A 333 -24.25 21.42 -20.43
N PRO A 334 -23.24 21.26 -21.31
CA PRO A 334 -23.12 22.10 -22.50
C PRO A 334 -24.30 21.87 -23.47
N PRO A 335 -24.62 22.81 -24.39
CA PRO A 335 -25.72 22.67 -25.35
C PRO A 335 -25.63 21.43 -26.26
N THR A 336 -24.43 20.85 -26.40
CA THR A 336 -24.19 19.63 -27.19
C THR A 336 -24.56 18.36 -26.45
N ALA A 337 -24.83 18.42 -25.15
CA ALA A 337 -25.12 17.28 -24.31
C ALA A 337 -26.54 17.34 -23.75
N ARG A 338 -27.15 16.17 -23.58
CA ARG A 338 -28.46 16.01 -22.95
C ARG A 338 -28.46 14.84 -21.97
N VAL A 339 -29.17 15.00 -20.86
CA VAL A 339 -29.50 13.88 -19.97
C VAL A 339 -30.51 12.99 -20.68
N LEU A 340 -30.19 11.71 -20.82
CA LEU A 340 -31.11 10.69 -21.30
C LEU A 340 -32.02 10.21 -20.17
N GLN A 341 -31.43 9.88 -19.01
CA GLN A 341 -32.16 9.48 -17.80
C GLN A 341 -31.29 9.62 -16.54
N PRO A 342 -31.87 9.88 -15.35
CA PRO A 342 -31.19 9.66 -14.08
C PRO A 342 -31.06 8.15 -13.81
N LEU A 343 -29.91 7.72 -13.26
CA LEU A 343 -29.63 6.31 -12.95
C LEU A 343 -29.75 6.00 -11.45
N HIS A 344 -29.40 6.95 -10.59
CA HIS A 344 -29.48 6.79 -9.14
C HIS A 344 -29.71 8.13 -8.43
N SER A 345 -30.43 8.09 -7.31
CA SER A 345 -30.58 9.21 -6.38
C SER A 345 -30.53 8.65 -4.95
N PRO A 346 -29.63 9.15 -4.09
CA PRO A 346 -29.35 8.56 -2.79
C PRO A 346 -30.39 8.96 -1.73
N ALA A 347 -30.22 8.45 -0.51
CA ALA A 347 -31.10 8.68 0.64
C ALA A 347 -31.28 10.18 1.00
N ALA A 348 -32.35 10.48 1.75
CA ALA A 348 -32.74 11.85 2.12
C ALA A 348 -31.77 12.55 3.09
N GLU A 349 -30.98 11.78 3.85
CA GLU A 349 -29.98 12.28 4.79
C GLU A 349 -28.61 11.66 4.53
N LEU A 350 -27.55 12.45 4.76
CA LEU A 350 -26.15 12.06 4.67
C LEU A 350 -25.45 12.24 6.03
N PRO A 351 -25.32 11.20 6.86
CA PRO A 351 -24.64 11.29 8.14
C PRO A 351 -23.12 11.51 7.97
N PHE A 352 -22.42 11.81 9.07
CA PHE A 352 -20.96 11.89 9.10
C PHE A 352 -20.33 10.62 8.48
N GLY A 353 -19.33 10.81 7.60
CA GLY A 353 -18.66 9.74 6.87
C GLY A 353 -19.52 9.05 5.80
N GLY A 354 -20.82 9.37 5.70
CA GLY A 354 -21.70 8.84 4.68
C GLY A 354 -21.36 9.41 3.30
N GLU A 355 -21.37 8.54 2.28
CA GLU A 355 -21.23 8.92 0.88
C GLU A 355 -22.60 8.90 0.16
N ALA A 356 -22.83 9.90 -0.68
CA ALA A 356 -23.99 9.98 -1.57
C ALA A 356 -23.54 10.10 -3.02
N GLU A 357 -24.27 9.48 -3.94
CA GLU A 357 -23.92 9.44 -5.36
C GLU A 357 -25.14 9.75 -6.22
N TRP A 358 -24.98 10.63 -7.19
CA TRP A 358 -25.94 10.88 -8.26
C TRP A 358 -25.29 10.50 -9.58
N ARG A 359 -26.01 9.72 -10.39
CA ARG A 359 -25.54 9.25 -11.70
C ARG A 359 -26.56 9.63 -12.77
N TRP A 360 -26.08 10.15 -13.88
CA TRP A 360 -26.90 10.50 -15.05
C TRP A 360 -26.33 9.82 -16.29
N LEU A 361 -27.21 9.24 -17.10
CA LEU A 361 -26.85 8.83 -18.45
C LEU A 361 -26.96 10.05 -19.36
N VAL A 362 -25.85 10.43 -20.01
CA VAL A 362 -25.74 11.62 -20.85
C VAL A 362 -25.30 11.21 -22.25
N SER A 363 -25.72 11.95 -23.27
CA SER A 363 -25.22 11.78 -24.64
C SER A 363 -24.83 13.11 -25.26
N PHE A 364 -23.74 13.08 -26.04
CA PHE A 364 -23.21 14.23 -26.78
C PHE A 364 -23.51 14.06 -28.27
N SER A 365 -24.09 15.09 -28.89
CA SER A 365 -24.46 15.10 -30.30
C SER A 365 -23.29 15.34 -31.26
N ARG A 366 -22.23 16.00 -30.77
CA ARG A 366 -20.98 16.28 -31.50
C ARG A 366 -19.79 16.33 -30.54
N ALA A 367 -18.58 16.28 -31.10
CA ALA A 367 -17.35 16.38 -30.33
C ALA A 367 -17.34 17.67 -29.52
N TRP A 368 -16.82 17.60 -28.30
CA TRP A 368 -16.87 18.72 -27.38
C TRP A 368 -15.72 18.64 -26.37
N LYS A 369 -15.08 19.79 -26.11
CA LYS A 369 -14.06 19.96 -25.08
C LYS A 369 -14.40 21.21 -24.27
N GLY A 370 -14.45 21.08 -22.96
CA GLY A 370 -14.79 22.21 -22.09
C GLY A 370 -15.13 21.77 -20.67
N TYR A 371 -15.75 22.68 -19.93
CA TYR A 371 -16.17 22.47 -18.54
C TYR A 371 -17.68 22.34 -18.42
N PHE A 372 -18.12 21.49 -17.51
CA PHE A 372 -19.51 21.42 -17.06
C PHE A 372 -19.57 21.36 -15.53
N GLN A 373 -20.77 21.53 -14.96
CA GLN A 373 -20.92 21.77 -13.52
C GLN A 373 -22.05 20.98 -12.90
N ALA A 374 -21.91 20.66 -11.61
CA ALA A 374 -23.01 20.21 -10.77
C ALA A 374 -23.11 21.10 -9.53
N GLN A 375 -24.34 21.37 -9.10
CA GLN A 375 -24.63 22.18 -7.92
C GLN A 375 -25.47 21.36 -6.96
N LEU A 376 -25.03 21.26 -5.71
CA LEU A 376 -25.72 20.58 -4.62
C LEU A 376 -26.16 21.61 -3.58
N ARG A 377 -27.45 21.55 -3.24
CA ARG A 377 -28.08 22.30 -2.14
C ARG A 377 -28.58 21.32 -1.10
N ALA A 378 -28.38 21.63 0.17
CA ALA A 378 -28.96 20.92 1.30
C ALA A 378 -29.64 21.94 2.23
N ALA A 379 -30.62 21.51 3.02
CA ALA A 379 -31.37 22.42 3.90
C ALA A 379 -30.49 23.03 5.02
N ASN A 380 -29.50 22.28 5.49
CA ASN A 380 -28.66 22.62 6.64
C ASN A 380 -27.15 22.54 6.37
N ALA A 381 -26.71 22.53 5.10
CA ALA A 381 -25.30 22.53 4.74
C ALA A 381 -24.98 23.70 3.79
N LEU A 382 -23.69 24.05 3.71
CA LEU A 382 -23.22 25.05 2.75
C LEU A 382 -23.48 24.58 1.30
N PHE A 383 -23.67 25.55 0.41
CA PHE A 383 -23.79 25.29 -1.02
C PHE A 383 -22.51 24.66 -1.57
N VAL A 384 -22.66 23.56 -2.32
CA VAL A 384 -21.54 22.85 -2.94
C VAL A 384 -21.65 22.95 -4.44
N GLN A 385 -20.55 23.34 -5.09
CA GLN A 385 -20.44 23.39 -6.54
C GLN A 385 -19.21 22.58 -6.97
N ALA A 386 -19.43 21.69 -7.93
CA ALA A 386 -18.38 20.91 -8.57
C ALA A 386 -18.27 21.34 -10.03
N SER A 387 -17.05 21.45 -10.53
CA SER A 387 -16.78 21.65 -11.96
C SER A 387 -15.72 20.66 -12.40
N THR A 388 -15.84 20.20 -13.64
CA THR A 388 -14.92 19.24 -14.23
C THR A 388 -14.79 19.53 -15.72
N SER A 389 -13.61 19.29 -16.28
CA SER A 389 -13.39 19.32 -17.72
C SER A 389 -13.58 17.94 -18.31
N ALA A 390 -14.10 17.88 -19.53
CA ALA A 390 -14.09 16.65 -20.32
C ALA A 390 -13.80 16.94 -21.79
N GLU A 391 -13.27 15.93 -22.47
CA GLU A 391 -13.08 15.90 -23.91
C GLU A 391 -13.81 14.69 -24.49
N VAL A 392 -14.86 14.93 -25.25
CA VAL A 392 -15.66 13.91 -25.93
C VAL A 392 -15.29 13.92 -27.40
N THR A 393 -14.82 12.78 -27.89
CA THR A 393 -14.23 12.65 -29.23
C THR A 393 -15.14 11.89 -30.19
N PRO A 394 -14.99 12.08 -31.52
CA PRO A 394 -15.68 11.26 -32.51
C PRO A 394 -15.38 9.78 -32.35
N ARG A 395 -16.29 8.90 -32.80
CA ARG A 395 -15.97 7.48 -32.96
C ARG A 395 -14.92 7.31 -34.06
N LEU A 396 -13.95 6.43 -33.84
CA LEU A 396 -12.85 6.19 -34.78
C LEU A 396 -13.29 5.31 -35.97
N VAL A 397 -14.29 4.44 -35.76
CA VAL A 397 -14.78 3.52 -36.80
C VAL A 397 -16.29 3.69 -37.01
N LYS A 398 -16.74 3.66 -38.27
CA LYS A 398 -18.16 3.78 -38.64
C LYS A 398 -18.92 2.44 -38.60
N ALA A 399 -18.22 1.32 -38.83
CA ALA A 399 -18.81 -0.02 -38.87
C ALA A 399 -18.49 -0.81 -37.58
N LYS A 400 -19.47 -1.59 -37.11
CA LYS A 400 -19.28 -2.51 -35.97
C LYS A 400 -18.41 -3.70 -36.41
N LEU A 401 -17.37 -4.02 -35.64
CA LEU A 401 -16.58 -5.24 -35.83
C LEU A 401 -17.03 -6.29 -34.80
N ARG A 402 -16.85 -7.58 -35.14
CA ARG A 402 -17.26 -8.71 -34.28
C ARG A 402 -16.13 -9.23 -33.38
N ALA A 403 -14.89 -8.84 -33.64
CA ALA A 403 -13.70 -9.28 -32.92
C ALA A 403 -12.70 -8.13 -32.79
N VAL A 404 -11.73 -8.30 -31.87
CA VAL A 404 -10.60 -7.38 -31.72
C VAL A 404 -9.83 -7.36 -33.05
N PRO A 405 -9.51 -6.20 -33.64
CA PRO A 405 -8.71 -6.15 -34.87
C PRO A 405 -7.33 -6.75 -34.69
N ALA A 406 -6.75 -7.30 -35.76
CA ALA A 406 -5.37 -7.78 -35.72
C ALA A 406 -4.41 -6.66 -35.30
N PRO A 407 -3.39 -6.96 -34.47
CA PRO A 407 -2.39 -5.98 -34.11
C PRO A 407 -1.52 -5.59 -35.31
N ALA A 408 -1.01 -4.37 -35.29
CA ALA A 408 0.04 -3.88 -36.18
C ALA A 408 1.33 -3.60 -35.39
N PRO A 409 2.12 -4.65 -35.01
CA PRO A 409 3.29 -4.49 -34.17
C PRO A 409 4.29 -3.49 -34.72
N VAL A 410 4.89 -2.71 -33.82
CA VAL A 410 6.07 -1.88 -34.13
C VAL A 410 7.30 -2.43 -33.44
N VAL A 411 8.44 -2.33 -34.12
CA VAL A 411 9.70 -2.89 -33.65
C VAL A 411 10.46 -1.83 -32.86
N PRO A 412 10.73 -2.04 -31.56
CA PRO A 412 11.56 -1.12 -30.80
C PRO A 412 13.05 -1.36 -31.07
N LYS A 413 13.87 -0.36 -30.76
CA LYS A 413 15.33 -0.39 -30.91
C LYS A 413 16.01 -1.33 -29.90
N TYR A 414 15.41 -1.48 -28.73
CA TYR A 414 15.73 -2.45 -27.69
C TYR A 414 14.43 -3.13 -27.24
N PRO A 415 14.44 -4.43 -26.88
CA PRO A 415 13.25 -5.06 -26.30
C PRO A 415 12.76 -4.30 -25.07
N VAL A 416 11.44 -4.15 -24.99
CA VAL A 416 10.72 -3.54 -23.87
C VAL A 416 9.85 -4.62 -23.24
N GLY A 417 10.15 -4.97 -22.00
CA GLY A 417 9.35 -5.86 -21.18
C GLY A 417 8.44 -5.11 -20.23
N VAL A 418 7.32 -5.71 -19.84
CA VAL A 418 6.43 -5.16 -18.81
C VAL A 418 5.98 -6.26 -17.86
N TYR A 419 6.03 -6.04 -16.54
CA TYR A 419 5.43 -6.96 -15.57
C TYR A 419 3.90 -7.00 -15.71
N TYR A 420 3.30 -8.16 -15.44
CA TYR A 420 1.87 -8.39 -15.56
C TYR A 420 1.37 -9.10 -14.31
N PHE A 421 0.45 -8.46 -13.59
CA PHE A 421 -0.15 -8.98 -12.38
C PHE A 421 -1.50 -9.66 -12.69
N PRO A 422 -1.62 -10.98 -12.50
CA PRO A 422 -2.83 -11.74 -12.80
C PRO A 422 -3.83 -11.72 -11.62
N GLY A 423 -4.24 -10.51 -11.19
CA GLY A 423 -5.08 -10.31 -10.01
C GLY A 423 -6.52 -9.85 -10.25
N TRP A 424 -7.02 -9.79 -11.48
CA TRP A 424 -8.24 -9.04 -11.83
C TRP A 424 -9.37 -9.87 -12.44
N ARG A 425 -9.69 -11.02 -11.83
CA ARG A 425 -10.70 -11.98 -12.32
C ARG A 425 -12.14 -11.61 -11.93
N SER A 426 -12.34 -10.86 -10.84
CA SER A 426 -13.68 -10.65 -10.28
C SER A 426 -13.94 -9.26 -9.70
N ALA A 427 -15.22 -8.96 -9.49
CA ALA A 427 -15.68 -7.71 -8.86
C ALA A 427 -15.06 -7.47 -7.48
N GLY A 428 -14.83 -8.53 -6.70
CA GLY A 428 -14.18 -8.46 -5.39
C GLY A 428 -12.80 -7.83 -5.47
N GLN A 429 -12.01 -8.24 -6.46
CA GLN A 429 -10.67 -7.74 -6.69
C GLN A 429 -10.69 -6.28 -7.17
N TRP A 430 -11.62 -5.92 -8.07
CA TRP A 430 -11.76 -4.55 -8.57
C TRP A 430 -12.29 -3.53 -7.57
N ALA A 431 -13.07 -3.95 -6.57
CA ALA A 431 -13.78 -3.03 -5.69
C ALA A 431 -12.93 -1.99 -4.95
N PRO A 432 -11.77 -2.34 -4.36
CA PRO A 432 -10.86 -1.36 -3.77
C PRO A 432 -10.47 -0.26 -4.76
N ILE A 433 -10.33 -0.59 -6.05
CA ILE A 433 -9.90 0.34 -7.11
C ILE A 433 -11.01 1.29 -7.54
N THR A 434 -12.28 0.89 -7.48
CA THR A 434 -13.43 1.73 -7.92
C THR A 434 -13.57 3.05 -7.16
N ARG A 435 -12.86 3.22 -6.04
CA ARG A 435 -12.77 4.46 -5.27
C ARG A 435 -11.76 5.47 -5.81
N PHE A 436 -10.89 5.03 -6.71
CA PHE A 436 -9.88 5.83 -7.39
C PHE A 436 -10.28 5.90 -8.87
N PRO A 437 -11.35 6.64 -9.19
CA PRO A 437 -11.96 6.57 -10.51
C PRO A 437 -11.02 7.05 -11.63
N GLU A 438 -9.98 7.81 -11.32
CA GLU A 438 -8.85 8.16 -12.20
C GLU A 438 -8.15 6.92 -12.78
N ARG A 439 -8.14 5.81 -12.03
CA ARG A 439 -7.54 4.53 -12.40
C ARG A 439 -8.43 3.65 -13.27
N LYS A 440 -9.63 4.09 -13.66
CA LYS A 440 -10.52 3.20 -14.41
C LYS A 440 -9.88 2.80 -15.74
N PRO A 441 -9.70 1.50 -16.03
CA PRO A 441 -9.13 1.05 -17.29
C PRO A 441 -10.00 1.47 -18.47
N VAL A 442 -9.37 1.79 -19.59
CA VAL A 442 -10.06 1.99 -20.87
C VAL A 442 -10.82 0.73 -21.29
N LEU A 443 -10.30 -0.44 -20.93
CA LEU A 443 -10.92 -1.73 -21.17
C LEU A 443 -12.10 -2.04 -20.23
N GLY A 444 -12.44 -1.13 -19.31
CA GLY A 444 -13.46 -1.34 -18.28
C GLY A 444 -12.97 -2.21 -17.13
N TRP A 445 -13.85 -2.53 -16.17
CA TRP A 445 -13.51 -3.43 -15.07
C TRP A 445 -13.59 -4.88 -15.57
N TYR A 446 -12.66 -5.28 -16.44
CA TYR A 446 -12.73 -6.53 -17.19
C TYR A 446 -12.58 -7.77 -16.30
N ARG A 447 -13.01 -8.93 -16.82
CA ARG A 447 -12.68 -10.24 -16.24
C ARG A 447 -11.37 -10.72 -16.86
N GLU A 448 -10.30 -10.68 -16.09
CA GLU A 448 -9.03 -11.24 -16.52
C GLU A 448 -9.10 -12.75 -16.76
N GLY A 449 -8.28 -13.25 -17.68
CA GLY A 449 -8.33 -14.64 -18.15
C GLY A 449 -9.33 -14.90 -19.28
N ASP A 450 -10.13 -13.92 -19.69
CA ASP A 450 -10.86 -13.98 -20.96
C ASP A 450 -9.88 -13.75 -22.14
N PRO A 451 -9.83 -14.64 -23.15
CA PRO A 451 -8.98 -14.46 -24.32
C PRO A 451 -9.16 -13.13 -25.05
N GLN A 452 -10.37 -12.57 -25.06
CA GLN A 452 -10.62 -11.27 -25.70
C GLN A 452 -9.92 -10.11 -24.98
N ILE A 453 -9.77 -10.21 -23.65
CA ILE A 453 -9.02 -9.23 -22.86
C ILE A 453 -7.53 -9.33 -23.19
N ALA A 454 -6.99 -10.55 -23.27
CA ALA A 454 -5.61 -10.76 -23.72
C ALA A 454 -5.39 -10.25 -25.16
N ASP A 455 -6.35 -10.43 -26.07
CA ASP A 455 -6.28 -9.89 -27.43
C ASP A 455 -6.15 -8.35 -27.43
N TRP A 456 -6.89 -7.64 -26.58
CA TRP A 456 -6.76 -6.19 -26.42
C TRP A 456 -5.42 -5.78 -25.80
N HIS A 457 -5.00 -6.45 -24.72
CA HIS A 457 -3.71 -6.17 -24.08
C HIS A 457 -2.55 -6.36 -25.05
N ILE A 458 -2.52 -7.48 -25.79
CA ILE A 458 -1.50 -7.74 -26.79
C ILE A 458 -1.53 -6.68 -27.89
N LYS A 459 -2.72 -6.35 -28.41
CA LYS A 459 -2.86 -5.33 -29.46
C LYS A 459 -2.23 -4.01 -29.04
N TRP A 460 -2.64 -3.48 -27.89
CA TRP A 460 -2.12 -2.22 -27.40
C TRP A 460 -0.62 -2.31 -27.06
N ALA A 461 -0.16 -3.40 -26.46
CA ALA A 461 1.24 -3.57 -26.12
C ALA A 461 2.16 -3.51 -27.38
N VAL A 462 1.89 -4.36 -28.37
CA VAL A 462 2.79 -4.50 -29.53
C VAL A 462 2.70 -3.31 -30.49
N GLU A 463 1.56 -2.63 -30.53
CA GLU A 463 1.40 -1.38 -31.30
C GLU A 463 2.15 -0.21 -30.68
N HIS A 464 2.63 -0.33 -29.43
CA HIS A 464 3.43 0.70 -28.75
C HIS A 464 4.89 0.28 -28.50
N GLY A 465 5.32 -0.86 -29.06
CA GLY A 465 6.70 -1.31 -28.99
C GLY A 465 7.03 -2.15 -27.76
N ILE A 466 6.02 -2.59 -26.98
CA ILE A 466 6.23 -3.61 -25.95
C ILE A 466 6.39 -4.97 -26.64
N THR A 467 7.42 -5.70 -26.24
CA THR A 467 7.84 -6.96 -26.89
C THR A 467 7.52 -8.21 -26.07
N PHE A 468 7.40 -8.09 -24.75
CA PHE A 468 7.03 -9.20 -23.90
C PHE A 468 6.34 -8.76 -22.60
N PHE A 469 5.53 -9.65 -22.06
CA PHE A 469 5.03 -9.56 -20.68
C PHE A 469 5.77 -10.53 -19.76
N VAL A 470 6.05 -10.10 -18.53
CA VAL A 470 6.57 -10.95 -17.46
C VAL A 470 5.43 -11.22 -16.49
N TYR A 471 4.84 -12.42 -16.54
CA TYR A 471 3.71 -12.78 -15.70
C TYR A 471 4.17 -13.16 -14.30
N ASP A 472 3.59 -12.52 -13.29
CA ASP A 472 3.71 -12.97 -11.91
C ASP A 472 3.10 -14.37 -11.79
N TRP A 473 3.88 -15.30 -11.26
CA TRP A 473 3.55 -16.71 -11.24
C TRP A 473 3.91 -17.32 -9.88
N TYR A 474 2.96 -18.05 -9.30
CA TYR A 474 3.00 -18.47 -7.91
C TYR A 474 3.13 -19.98 -7.79
N TRP A 475 4.09 -20.41 -6.96
CA TRP A 475 4.32 -21.80 -6.59
C TRP A 475 4.76 -21.91 -5.13
N VAL A 476 4.11 -22.83 -4.42
CA VAL A 476 4.47 -23.23 -3.04
C VAL A 476 4.34 -24.74 -2.94
N GLN A 477 5.45 -25.48 -2.97
CA GLN A 477 5.47 -26.93 -2.77
C GLN A 477 4.47 -27.69 -3.66
N GLY A 478 4.37 -27.32 -4.94
CA GLY A 478 3.45 -27.90 -5.92
C GLY A 478 2.08 -27.23 -6.02
N ALA A 479 1.68 -26.42 -5.03
CA ALA A 479 0.47 -25.62 -5.12
C ALA A 479 0.70 -24.39 -6.03
N ARG A 480 -0.27 -24.07 -6.90
CA ARG A 480 -0.20 -22.95 -7.85
C ARG A 480 -1.42 -22.05 -7.73
N GLN A 481 -1.24 -20.76 -7.98
CA GLN A 481 -2.30 -19.76 -7.88
C GLN A 481 -2.16 -18.70 -8.98
N LEU A 482 -3.27 -18.00 -9.27
CA LEU A 482 -3.33 -16.87 -10.22
C LEU A 482 -2.85 -17.16 -11.66
N GLU A 483 -2.95 -18.41 -12.15
CA GLU A 483 -2.48 -18.78 -13.50
C GLU A 483 -3.42 -18.35 -14.64
N HIS A 484 -4.63 -17.88 -14.31
CA HIS A 484 -5.73 -17.67 -15.26
C HIS A 484 -5.41 -16.64 -16.36
N ALA A 485 -4.69 -15.55 -16.07
CA ALA A 485 -4.33 -14.57 -17.10
C ALA A 485 -3.44 -15.19 -18.19
N LEU A 486 -2.49 -16.05 -17.81
CA LEU A 486 -1.59 -16.72 -18.73
C LEU A 486 -2.26 -17.91 -19.43
N HIS A 487 -2.89 -18.81 -18.68
CA HIS A 487 -3.44 -20.08 -19.21
C HIS A 487 -4.78 -19.93 -19.91
N GLU A 488 -5.69 -19.15 -19.33
CA GLU A 488 -7.04 -18.95 -19.88
C GLU A 488 -7.07 -17.76 -20.84
N GLY A 489 -6.31 -16.69 -20.55
CA GLY A 489 -6.22 -15.50 -21.38
C GLY A 489 -5.20 -15.64 -22.51
N TYR A 490 -3.92 -15.39 -22.20
CA TYR A 490 -2.85 -15.26 -23.19
C TYR A 490 -2.65 -16.52 -24.06
N PHE A 491 -2.60 -17.73 -23.50
CA PHE A 491 -2.43 -18.93 -24.32
C PHE A 491 -3.60 -19.23 -25.25
N LYS A 492 -4.78 -18.67 -24.99
CA LYS A 492 -5.97 -18.80 -25.85
C LYS A 492 -6.23 -17.56 -26.70
N SER A 493 -5.41 -16.52 -26.58
CA SER A 493 -5.46 -15.32 -27.42
C SER A 493 -5.18 -15.66 -28.89
N ASN A 494 -5.90 -14.99 -29.79
CA ASN A 494 -5.67 -15.06 -31.22
C ASN A 494 -4.34 -14.41 -31.63
N TYR A 495 -3.80 -13.53 -30.79
CA TYR A 495 -2.64 -12.68 -31.10
C TYR A 495 -1.39 -13.02 -30.31
N ARG A 496 -1.41 -14.10 -29.50
CA ARG A 496 -0.28 -14.50 -28.63
C ARG A 496 1.08 -14.59 -29.33
N ARG A 497 1.10 -14.91 -30.64
CA ARG A 497 2.33 -14.99 -31.44
C ARG A 497 3.02 -13.64 -31.67
N SER A 498 2.35 -12.53 -31.38
CA SER A 498 2.87 -11.17 -31.61
C SER A 498 3.66 -10.63 -30.40
N LEU A 499 3.50 -11.23 -29.22
CA LEU A 499 4.07 -10.75 -27.96
C LEU A 499 4.68 -11.94 -27.24
N GLN A 500 5.94 -11.86 -26.80
CA GLN A 500 6.54 -12.94 -26.01
C GLN A 500 6.05 -12.91 -24.55
N PHE A 501 6.31 -13.97 -23.80
CA PHE A 501 6.06 -14.00 -22.35
C PHE A 501 7.26 -14.54 -21.58
N CYS A 502 7.39 -14.12 -20.33
CA CYS A 502 8.37 -14.58 -19.35
C CYS A 502 7.64 -14.84 -18.03
N LEU A 503 8.25 -15.62 -17.12
CA LEU A 503 7.72 -15.84 -15.78
C LEU A 503 8.52 -15.04 -14.75
N LEU A 504 7.82 -14.44 -13.79
CA LEU A 504 8.38 -14.03 -12.51
C LEU A 504 7.87 -15.01 -11.45
N TRP A 505 8.77 -15.73 -10.79
CA TRP A 505 8.39 -16.55 -9.64
C TRP A 505 8.21 -15.64 -8.42
N ALA A 506 6.95 -15.41 -8.06
CA ALA A 506 6.53 -14.60 -6.92
C ALA A 506 6.68 -15.39 -5.61
N ASN A 507 7.94 -15.67 -5.24
CA ASN A 507 8.31 -16.62 -4.18
C ASN A 507 8.40 -16.00 -2.78
N HIS A 508 7.63 -14.96 -2.48
CA HIS A 508 7.52 -14.37 -1.14
C HIS A 508 6.62 -15.22 -0.22
N ASN A 509 6.94 -16.50 -0.17
CA ASN A 509 6.21 -17.53 0.57
C ASN A 509 6.62 -17.54 2.05
N ALA A 510 5.90 -18.32 2.86
CA ALA A 510 6.29 -18.56 4.25
C ALA A 510 7.68 -19.23 4.35
N PRO A 511 8.42 -19.04 5.46
CA PRO A 511 9.69 -19.71 5.69
C PRO A 511 9.61 -21.24 5.59
N GLY A 512 10.68 -21.86 5.08
CA GLY A 512 10.81 -23.32 4.95
C GLY A 512 10.00 -23.94 3.80
N THR A 513 9.57 -23.13 2.83
CA THR A 513 8.76 -23.59 1.69
C THR A 513 9.59 -23.89 0.44
N SER A 514 10.86 -23.50 0.40
CA SER A 514 11.76 -23.78 -0.72
C SER A 514 12.83 -24.81 -0.36
N SER A 515 13.07 -25.80 -1.22
CA SER A 515 14.16 -26.78 -1.10
C SER A 515 14.78 -27.09 -2.46
N HIS A 516 15.88 -27.85 -2.47
CA HIS A 516 16.49 -28.32 -3.71
C HIS A 516 15.51 -29.16 -4.54
N GLU A 517 14.79 -30.07 -3.90
CA GLU A 517 13.77 -30.93 -4.50
C GLU A 517 12.59 -30.12 -5.02
N ASP A 518 12.16 -29.08 -4.28
CA ASP A 518 11.08 -28.19 -4.72
C ASP A 518 11.48 -27.39 -5.96
N CYS A 519 12.70 -26.85 -6.00
CA CYS A 519 13.24 -26.16 -7.18
C CYS A 519 13.30 -27.09 -8.40
N LEU A 520 13.63 -28.37 -8.21
CA LEU A 520 13.63 -29.37 -9.27
C LEU A 520 12.21 -29.75 -9.72
N ALA A 521 11.24 -29.84 -8.81
CA ALA A 521 9.84 -30.06 -9.16
C ALA A 521 9.29 -28.88 -9.96
N LEU A 522 9.59 -27.66 -9.51
CA LEU A 522 9.24 -26.42 -10.16
C LEU A 522 9.78 -26.32 -11.59
N VAL A 523 11.09 -26.53 -11.80
CA VAL A 523 11.67 -26.42 -13.14
C VAL A 523 11.15 -27.49 -14.09
N ARG A 524 10.85 -28.71 -13.60
CA ARG A 524 10.23 -29.77 -14.42
C ARG A 524 8.87 -29.32 -14.91
N TYR A 525 8.06 -28.72 -14.03
CA TYR A 525 6.78 -28.13 -14.39
C TYR A 525 6.95 -27.02 -15.46
N TRP A 526 7.93 -26.12 -15.28
CA TRP A 526 8.19 -25.08 -16.27
C TRP A 526 8.63 -25.60 -17.64
N ILE A 527 9.48 -26.64 -17.66
CA ILE A 527 9.90 -27.30 -18.90
C ILE A 527 8.67 -27.86 -19.63
N GLU A 528 7.83 -28.60 -18.92
CA GLU A 528 6.65 -29.28 -19.48
C GLU A 528 5.61 -28.29 -20.03
N HIS A 529 5.35 -27.19 -19.31
CA HIS A 529 4.20 -26.33 -19.61
C HIS A 529 4.55 -25.01 -20.33
N TYR A 530 5.80 -24.53 -20.22
CA TYR A 530 6.18 -23.18 -20.64
C TYR A 530 7.40 -23.12 -21.56
N PHE A 531 8.54 -23.72 -21.21
CA PHE A 531 9.81 -23.41 -21.87
C PHE A 531 9.94 -23.92 -23.32
N HIS A 532 9.14 -24.92 -23.70
CA HIS A 532 9.04 -25.37 -25.10
C HIS A 532 8.15 -24.47 -25.97
N ARG A 533 7.43 -23.51 -25.40
CA ARG A 533 6.60 -22.59 -26.18
C ARG A 533 7.49 -21.60 -26.94
N PRO A 534 7.27 -21.40 -28.26
CA PRO A 534 8.04 -20.44 -29.05
C PRO A 534 7.96 -19.01 -28.53
N GLU A 535 6.84 -18.68 -27.89
CA GLU A 535 6.58 -17.36 -27.35
C GLU A 535 7.32 -17.09 -26.04
N HIS A 536 7.94 -18.09 -25.41
CA HIS A 536 8.68 -17.86 -24.17
C HIS A 536 9.96 -17.06 -24.45
N LEU A 537 10.21 -16.01 -23.67
CA LEU A 537 11.40 -15.17 -23.78
C LEU A 537 12.66 -16.03 -23.59
N ARG A 538 13.64 -15.82 -24.46
CA ARG A 538 14.96 -16.44 -24.36
C ARG A 538 16.06 -15.40 -24.37
N ILE A 539 17.01 -15.54 -23.46
CA ILE A 539 18.24 -14.74 -23.41
C ILE A 539 19.40 -15.72 -23.63
N ASP A 540 20.27 -15.40 -24.59
CA ASP A 540 21.37 -16.28 -25.03
C ASP A 540 20.90 -17.71 -25.38
N GLY A 541 19.72 -17.81 -25.99
CA GLY A 541 19.10 -19.08 -26.38
C GLY A 541 18.44 -19.87 -25.25
N LYS A 542 18.58 -19.44 -23.98
CA LYS A 542 18.04 -20.10 -22.79
C LYS A 542 16.70 -19.49 -22.38
N PRO A 543 15.71 -20.26 -21.90
CA PRO A 543 14.53 -19.70 -21.25
C PRO A 543 14.94 -18.76 -20.11
N ALA A 544 14.32 -17.58 -20.04
CA ALA A 544 14.58 -16.59 -19.00
C ALA A 544 13.47 -16.59 -17.93
N VAL A 545 13.85 -16.49 -16.65
CA VAL A 545 12.91 -16.36 -15.53
C VAL A 545 13.39 -15.29 -14.55
N VAL A 546 12.47 -14.57 -13.93
CA VAL A 546 12.74 -13.61 -12.87
C VAL A 546 12.39 -14.24 -11.52
N ILE A 547 13.24 -14.05 -10.51
CA ILE A 547 13.00 -14.49 -9.13
C ILE A 547 12.73 -13.26 -8.28
N PHE A 548 11.53 -13.19 -7.69
CA PHE A 548 11.07 -12.02 -6.94
C PHE A 548 11.83 -11.79 -5.64
N SER A 549 12.06 -12.85 -4.86
CA SER A 549 12.71 -12.79 -3.55
C SER A 549 13.90 -13.75 -3.50
N PRO A 550 15.10 -13.32 -3.91
CA PRO A 550 16.33 -14.06 -3.67
C PRO A 550 16.57 -14.31 -2.17
N TYR A 551 16.16 -13.37 -1.32
CA TYR A 551 16.25 -13.49 0.13
C TYR A 551 15.53 -14.75 0.65
N GLN A 552 14.30 -15.03 0.18
CA GLN A 552 13.52 -16.17 0.69
C GLN A 552 14.20 -17.50 0.36
N LEU A 553 14.76 -17.66 -0.84
CA LEU A 553 15.50 -18.86 -1.21
C LEU A 553 16.77 -19.03 -0.36
N ARG A 554 17.50 -17.94 -0.13
CA ARG A 554 18.70 -17.96 0.72
C ARG A 554 18.35 -18.28 2.18
N ALA A 555 17.26 -17.73 2.70
CA ALA A 555 16.82 -17.98 4.06
C ALA A 555 16.50 -19.47 4.28
N ASP A 556 15.90 -20.13 3.29
CA ASP A 556 15.51 -21.54 3.38
C ASP A 556 16.68 -22.51 3.12
N MET A 557 17.56 -22.20 2.17
CA MET A 557 18.57 -23.16 1.66
C MET A 557 20.04 -22.77 1.90
N GLY A 558 20.30 -21.53 2.32
CA GLY A 558 21.63 -20.93 2.29
C GLY A 558 22.16 -20.70 0.86
N SER A 559 23.15 -19.83 0.69
CA SER A 559 23.65 -19.45 -0.64
C SER A 559 24.20 -20.64 -1.46
N ASP A 560 24.91 -21.58 -0.82
CA ASP A 560 25.40 -22.78 -1.49
C ASP A 560 24.26 -23.71 -1.92
N GLY A 561 23.18 -23.77 -1.13
CA GLY A 561 21.98 -24.53 -1.46
C GLY A 561 21.26 -23.95 -2.68
N VAL A 562 21.08 -22.62 -2.72
CA VAL A 562 20.54 -21.90 -3.88
C VAL A 562 21.36 -22.21 -5.13
N ARG A 563 22.70 -22.09 -5.02
CA ARG A 563 23.61 -22.37 -6.13
C ARG A 563 23.45 -23.80 -6.67
N ARG A 564 23.44 -24.80 -5.79
CA ARG A 564 23.25 -26.21 -6.19
C ARG A 564 21.89 -26.44 -6.85
N ALA A 565 20.83 -25.80 -6.34
CA ALA A 565 19.50 -25.89 -6.94
C ALA A 565 19.47 -25.30 -8.36
N PHE A 566 20.04 -24.11 -8.57
CA PHE A 566 20.10 -23.47 -9.88
C PHE A 566 20.95 -24.24 -10.89
N ASP A 567 22.08 -24.79 -10.47
CA ASP A 567 22.91 -25.63 -11.35
C ASP A 567 22.12 -26.88 -11.78
N ALA A 568 21.41 -27.54 -10.87
CA ALA A 568 20.56 -28.70 -11.19
C ALA A 568 19.37 -28.33 -12.09
N MET A 569 18.76 -27.15 -11.90
CA MET A 569 17.71 -26.63 -12.78
C MET A 569 18.23 -26.38 -14.20
N ARG A 570 19.41 -25.77 -14.34
CA ARG A 570 20.07 -25.55 -15.64
C ARG A 570 20.35 -26.87 -16.35
N GLU A 571 20.86 -27.87 -15.63
CA GLU A 571 21.08 -29.19 -16.20
C GLU A 571 19.78 -29.85 -16.66
N ALA A 572 18.69 -29.72 -15.90
CA ALA A 572 17.39 -30.23 -16.31
C ALA A 572 16.92 -29.59 -17.62
N CYS A 573 17.05 -28.27 -17.75
CA CYS A 573 16.75 -27.56 -18.99
C CYS A 573 17.68 -27.99 -20.15
N ALA A 574 18.98 -28.16 -19.89
CA ALA A 574 19.93 -28.61 -20.89
C ALA A 574 19.61 -30.02 -21.41
N ARG A 575 19.27 -30.96 -20.52
CA ARG A 575 18.80 -32.31 -20.87
C ARG A 575 17.50 -32.30 -21.68
N ALA A 576 16.64 -31.29 -21.47
CA ALA A 576 15.43 -31.07 -22.26
C ALA A 576 15.69 -30.32 -23.59
N GLY A 577 16.94 -30.04 -23.96
CA GLY A 577 17.28 -29.36 -25.22
C GLY A 577 17.06 -27.84 -25.20
N LEU A 578 17.00 -27.21 -24.03
CA LEU A 578 16.74 -25.78 -23.85
C LEU A 578 18.02 -24.93 -23.64
N GLY A 579 19.21 -25.55 -23.71
CA GLY A 579 20.50 -24.86 -23.59
C GLY A 579 20.87 -24.36 -22.18
N GLY A 580 20.00 -24.56 -21.19
CA GLY A 580 20.17 -24.13 -19.80
C GLY A 580 18.99 -23.29 -19.32
N LEU A 581 19.20 -22.46 -18.30
CA LEU A 581 18.23 -21.53 -17.73
C LEU A 581 18.94 -20.20 -17.45
N TYR A 582 18.30 -19.08 -17.80
CA TYR A 582 18.76 -17.72 -17.51
C TYR A 582 17.94 -17.14 -16.35
N ILE A 583 18.58 -16.81 -15.23
CA ILE A 583 17.90 -16.46 -13.98
C ILE A 583 18.22 -15.03 -13.59
N LEU A 584 17.18 -14.18 -13.48
CA LEU A 584 17.29 -12.80 -13.03
C LEU A 584 16.88 -12.66 -11.55
N ALA A 585 17.66 -11.93 -10.76
CA ALA A 585 17.35 -11.62 -9.37
C ALA A 585 16.73 -10.22 -9.22
N CYS A 586 15.58 -10.11 -8.55
CA CYS A 586 15.12 -8.83 -8.02
C CYS A 586 15.94 -8.46 -6.77
N ILE A 587 16.63 -7.33 -6.78
CA ILE A 587 17.47 -6.85 -5.67
C ILE A 587 17.01 -5.47 -5.15
N GLY A 588 17.25 -5.20 -3.87
CA GLY A 588 16.98 -3.90 -3.26
C GLY A 588 18.11 -2.88 -3.45
N SER A 589 19.36 -3.36 -3.53
CA SER A 589 20.55 -2.50 -3.60
C SER A 589 21.76 -3.16 -4.25
N ALA A 590 22.75 -2.35 -4.63
CA ALA A 590 24.03 -2.84 -5.15
C ALA A 590 24.76 -3.79 -4.17
N GLY A 591 24.53 -3.66 -2.85
CA GLY A 591 25.12 -4.53 -1.83
C GLY A 591 24.70 -6.00 -1.95
N GLU A 592 23.51 -6.27 -2.51
CA GLU A 592 23.00 -7.62 -2.73
C GLU A 592 23.57 -8.27 -3.99
N ALA A 593 24.00 -7.48 -4.98
CA ALA A 593 24.38 -7.95 -6.30
C ALA A 593 25.54 -8.96 -6.27
N SER A 594 26.55 -8.71 -5.43
CA SER A 594 27.68 -9.63 -5.25
C SER A 594 27.28 -10.97 -4.62
N LEU A 595 26.26 -10.97 -3.77
CA LEU A 595 25.78 -12.17 -3.10
C LEU A 595 24.99 -13.05 -4.06
N VAL A 596 24.03 -12.46 -4.79
CA VAL A 596 23.23 -13.20 -5.79
C VAL A 596 24.10 -13.70 -6.96
N ALA A 597 25.15 -12.99 -7.35
CA ALA A 597 26.10 -13.52 -8.33
C ALA A 597 26.77 -14.82 -7.87
N ARG A 598 27.13 -14.94 -6.58
CA ARG A 598 27.70 -16.19 -6.03
C ARG A 598 26.68 -17.32 -5.96
N GLU A 599 25.43 -16.98 -5.68
CA GLU A 599 24.28 -17.90 -5.70
C GLU A 599 23.94 -18.41 -7.10
N GLY A 600 24.57 -17.84 -8.14
CA GLY A 600 24.49 -18.31 -9.51
C GLY A 600 23.37 -17.67 -10.32
N TYR A 601 22.95 -16.46 -10.00
CA TYR A 601 22.09 -15.65 -10.87
C TYR A 601 22.89 -15.10 -12.08
N ASP A 602 22.23 -14.95 -13.23
CA ASP A 602 22.87 -14.48 -14.48
C ASP A 602 22.81 -12.95 -14.63
N ALA A 603 21.79 -12.31 -14.06
CA ALA A 603 21.59 -10.86 -14.08
C ALA A 603 20.80 -10.40 -12.86
N VAL A 604 20.86 -9.09 -12.59
CA VAL A 604 20.03 -8.42 -11.57
C VAL A 604 19.01 -7.49 -12.23
N THR A 605 17.88 -7.30 -11.57
CA THR A 605 16.82 -6.34 -11.89
C THR A 605 16.14 -5.93 -10.58
N ALA A 606 15.00 -5.26 -10.66
CA ALA A 606 14.04 -5.18 -9.56
C ALA A 606 12.63 -5.29 -10.10
N TYR A 607 11.69 -5.64 -9.22
CA TYR A 607 10.28 -5.44 -9.49
C TYR A 607 10.02 -3.93 -9.53
N ASN A 608 10.27 -3.24 -8.43
CA ASN A 608 10.25 -1.78 -8.33
C ASN A 608 11.10 -1.29 -7.13
N TRP A 609 11.30 0.03 -7.03
CA TRP A 609 11.94 0.70 -5.89
C TRP A 609 11.16 1.95 -5.44
N PRO A 610 9.90 1.82 -5.00
CA PRO A 610 9.00 2.94 -4.78
C PRO A 610 9.40 3.82 -3.60
N HIS A 611 10.46 3.48 -2.85
CA HIS A 611 10.99 4.22 -1.70
C HIS A 611 12.19 5.14 -2.06
N LEU A 612 12.77 5.05 -3.26
CA LEU A 612 13.93 5.87 -3.63
C LEU A 612 13.61 7.37 -3.67
N GLY A 613 14.39 8.19 -2.96
CA GLY A 613 14.15 9.62 -2.90
C GLY A 613 12.90 10.05 -2.11
N VAL A 614 12.36 9.19 -1.22
CA VAL A 614 11.44 9.65 -0.15
C VAL A 614 12.27 10.27 0.99
N PRO A 615 11.95 11.50 1.44
CA PRO A 615 12.54 12.05 2.65
C PRO A 615 12.17 11.24 3.90
N GLY A 616 13.12 11.06 4.81
CA GLY A 616 12.91 10.34 6.08
C GLY A 616 11.69 10.83 6.85
N GLY A 617 10.94 9.91 7.46
CA GLY A 617 9.74 10.22 8.25
C GLY A 617 8.48 10.55 7.44
N THR A 618 8.54 10.46 6.10
CA THR A 618 7.38 10.66 5.23
C THR A 618 7.13 9.44 4.35
N LYS A 619 5.92 9.33 3.80
CA LYS A 619 5.54 8.28 2.84
C LYS A 619 5.09 8.86 1.50
N TRP A 620 5.14 10.18 1.34
CA TRP A 620 4.59 10.88 0.19
C TRP A 620 5.67 11.79 -0.40
N ALA A 621 6.01 11.56 -1.65
CA ALA A 621 7.08 12.29 -2.33
C ALA A 621 6.72 12.56 -3.80
N PRO A 622 7.29 13.59 -4.45
CA PRO A 622 7.07 13.81 -5.88
C PRO A 622 7.61 12.62 -6.69
N PHE A 623 6.99 12.34 -7.83
CA PHE A 623 7.53 11.36 -8.78
C PHE A 623 8.92 11.73 -9.31
N ASP A 624 9.25 13.03 -9.42
CA ASP A 624 10.56 13.47 -9.89
C ASP A 624 11.72 12.97 -9.02
N THR A 625 11.53 12.91 -7.69
CA THR A 625 12.58 12.39 -6.79
C THR A 625 12.76 10.88 -6.91
N LEU A 626 11.72 10.17 -7.36
CA LEU A 626 11.82 8.75 -7.69
C LEU A 626 12.69 8.56 -8.93
N ILE A 627 12.47 9.33 -10.00
CA ILE A 627 13.25 9.27 -11.24
C ILE A 627 14.74 9.49 -10.96
N ASP A 628 15.06 10.53 -10.17
CA ASP A 628 16.45 10.80 -9.78
C ASP A 628 17.04 9.67 -8.92
N GLY A 629 16.24 9.10 -8.02
CA GLY A 629 16.61 7.94 -7.22
C GLY A 629 16.93 6.70 -8.07
N TYR A 630 16.11 6.40 -9.08
CA TYR A 630 16.36 5.31 -10.03
C TYR A 630 17.67 5.52 -10.80
N ARG A 631 17.93 6.74 -11.28
CA ARG A 631 19.19 7.06 -11.99
C ARG A 631 20.42 6.76 -11.13
N GLN A 632 20.39 7.20 -9.87
CA GLN A 632 21.47 6.95 -8.91
C GLN A 632 21.62 5.46 -8.61
N GLN A 633 20.51 4.75 -8.46
CA GLN A 633 20.49 3.33 -8.17
C GLN A 633 21.04 2.50 -9.33
N TRP A 634 20.65 2.80 -10.57
CA TRP A 634 21.20 2.13 -11.76
C TRP A 634 22.71 2.31 -11.87
N GLU A 635 23.22 3.54 -11.70
CA GLU A 635 24.66 3.84 -11.70
C GLU A 635 25.39 3.10 -10.57
N SER A 636 24.82 3.10 -9.37
CA SER A 636 25.39 2.37 -8.23
C SER A 636 25.49 0.86 -8.52
N ILE A 637 24.44 0.25 -9.07
CA ILE A 637 24.44 -1.18 -9.38
C ILE A 637 25.41 -1.50 -10.53
N VAL A 638 25.40 -0.73 -11.62
CA VAL A 638 26.24 -1.06 -12.79
C VAL A 638 27.73 -0.92 -12.51
N GLN A 639 28.11 -0.03 -11.59
CA GLN A 639 29.49 0.16 -11.15
C GLN A 639 29.98 -0.92 -10.19
N ASN A 640 29.08 -1.48 -9.36
CA ASN A 640 29.45 -2.35 -8.25
C ASN A 640 28.99 -3.82 -8.40
N SER A 641 28.12 -4.12 -9.38
CA SER A 641 27.61 -5.47 -9.61
C SER A 641 28.57 -6.29 -10.48
N PRO A 642 28.88 -7.55 -10.10
CA PRO A 642 29.68 -8.45 -10.93
C PRO A 642 28.88 -9.09 -12.09
N ILE A 643 27.55 -8.95 -12.09
CA ILE A 643 26.64 -9.47 -13.13
C ILE A 643 25.79 -8.33 -13.71
N PRO A 644 25.33 -8.43 -14.98
CA PRO A 644 24.68 -7.32 -15.64
C PRO A 644 23.33 -6.92 -15.01
N LEU A 645 23.01 -5.62 -15.12
CA LEU A 645 21.71 -5.07 -14.75
C LEU A 645 20.75 -5.12 -15.96
N LEU A 646 19.56 -5.69 -15.80
CA LEU A 646 18.42 -5.38 -16.64
C LEU A 646 17.71 -4.17 -16.00
N PRO A 647 17.76 -2.95 -16.59
CA PRO A 647 17.27 -1.75 -15.93
C PRO A 647 15.75 -1.80 -15.70
N PRO A 648 15.28 -1.77 -14.43
CA PRO A 648 13.87 -1.63 -14.13
C PRO A 648 13.43 -0.17 -14.24
N VAL A 649 12.20 0.07 -14.69
CA VAL A 649 11.56 1.38 -14.85
C VAL A 649 10.16 1.30 -14.22
N CYS A 650 9.68 2.38 -13.60
CA CYS A 650 8.35 2.39 -12.96
C CYS A 650 7.48 3.53 -13.51
N GLY A 651 6.17 3.26 -13.71
CA GLY A 651 5.19 4.25 -14.16
C GLY A 651 4.72 5.23 -13.07
N GLY A 652 4.80 4.82 -11.81
CA GLY A 652 4.23 5.55 -10.68
C GLY A 652 4.10 4.65 -9.46
N TRP A 653 3.69 5.20 -8.32
CA TRP A 653 3.37 4.39 -7.15
C TRP A 653 2.36 5.11 -6.27
N ASP A 654 1.27 4.45 -5.94
CA ASP A 654 0.22 4.95 -5.06
C ASP A 654 -0.59 3.77 -4.52
N SER A 655 -0.16 3.23 -3.38
CA SER A 655 -0.77 2.07 -2.75
C SER A 655 -1.94 2.41 -1.81
N ARG A 656 -2.57 3.58 -1.98
CA ARG A 656 -3.76 4.00 -1.23
C ARG A 656 -4.93 3.00 -1.26
N PRO A 657 -5.20 2.25 -2.36
CA PRO A 657 -6.22 1.21 -2.33
C PRO A 657 -5.99 0.13 -1.26
N TRP A 658 -4.73 -0.14 -0.90
CA TRP A 658 -4.34 -1.17 0.06
C TRP A 658 -4.12 -0.64 1.47
N HIS A 659 -3.57 0.58 1.59
CA HIS A 659 -3.10 1.10 2.88
C HIS A 659 -3.75 2.42 3.29
N GLY A 660 -4.77 2.87 2.56
CA GLY A 660 -5.48 4.12 2.85
C GLY A 660 -4.52 5.31 2.86
N GLN A 661 -4.70 6.21 3.83
CA GLN A 661 -3.86 7.41 3.93
C GLN A 661 -2.40 7.07 4.29
N ASP A 662 -2.13 5.98 5.00
CA ASP A 662 -0.77 5.61 5.41
C ASP A 662 0.04 4.91 4.30
N ALA A 663 -0.46 4.93 3.07
CA ALA A 663 0.21 4.42 1.88
C ALA A 663 1.47 5.23 1.51
N LEU A 664 2.40 4.53 0.85
CA LEU A 664 3.48 5.13 0.10
C LEU A 664 2.91 5.70 -1.21
N VAL A 665 3.16 6.97 -1.50
CA VAL A 665 2.60 7.67 -2.68
C VAL A 665 3.63 8.54 -3.36
N ARG A 666 3.70 8.39 -4.68
CA ARG A 666 4.46 9.20 -5.63
C ARG A 666 3.49 10.04 -6.42
N TYR A 667 3.32 11.30 -6.01
CA TYR A 667 2.34 12.18 -6.64
C TYR A 667 2.95 12.95 -7.81
N GLY A 668 2.06 13.42 -8.69
CA GLY A 668 2.44 14.21 -9.87
C GLY A 668 3.08 13.35 -10.97
N CYS A 669 2.76 12.06 -11.04
CA CYS A 669 3.04 11.19 -12.19
C CYS A 669 2.29 11.71 -13.42
N THR A 670 2.96 11.74 -14.57
CA THR A 670 2.39 12.15 -15.85
C THR A 670 3.08 11.40 -16.98
N PRO A 671 2.44 11.21 -18.15
CA PRO A 671 3.07 10.66 -19.34
C PRO A 671 4.39 11.34 -19.70
N ASP A 672 4.50 12.67 -19.57
CA ASP A 672 5.73 13.41 -19.88
C ASP A 672 6.89 13.06 -18.94
N LYS A 673 6.62 12.92 -17.64
CA LYS A 673 7.65 12.49 -16.67
C LYS A 673 8.03 11.04 -16.87
N PHE A 674 7.06 10.18 -17.17
CA PHE A 674 7.33 8.79 -17.51
C PHE A 674 8.18 8.68 -18.79
N LYS A 675 7.86 9.46 -19.82
CA LYS A 675 8.67 9.59 -21.04
C LYS A 675 10.10 10.00 -20.73
N LYS A 676 10.30 11.00 -19.86
CA LYS A 676 11.64 11.41 -19.42
C LYS A 676 12.37 10.24 -18.73
N HIS A 677 11.69 9.50 -17.85
CA HIS A 677 12.27 8.34 -17.19
C HIS A 677 12.68 7.22 -18.19
N LEU A 678 11.87 6.98 -19.21
CA LEU A 678 12.19 6.07 -20.32
C LEU A 678 13.38 6.56 -21.15
N GLN A 679 13.49 7.86 -21.41
CA GLN A 679 14.64 8.46 -22.11
C GLN A 679 15.93 8.29 -21.30
N ASP A 680 15.87 8.49 -19.99
CA ASP A 680 17.00 8.23 -19.08
C ASP A 680 17.42 6.76 -19.13
N ALA A 681 16.47 5.82 -19.13
CA ALA A 681 16.75 4.38 -19.25
C ALA A 681 17.39 4.03 -20.60
N LEU A 682 16.89 4.61 -21.71
CA LEU A 682 17.47 4.43 -23.04
C LEU A 682 18.90 4.96 -23.11
N GLN A 683 19.16 6.13 -22.53
CA GLN A 683 20.51 6.70 -22.44
C GLN A 683 21.43 5.80 -21.62
N PHE A 684 20.96 5.31 -20.48
CA PHE A 684 21.69 4.39 -19.61
C PHE A 684 22.10 3.09 -20.34
N LEU A 685 21.15 2.46 -21.05
CA LEU A 685 21.44 1.28 -21.88
C LEU A 685 22.54 1.54 -22.92
N GLN A 686 22.52 2.72 -23.54
CA GLN A 686 23.49 3.09 -24.58
C GLN A 686 24.89 3.35 -24.03
N GLN A 687 24.99 3.87 -22.80
CA GLN A 687 26.24 4.19 -22.13
C GLN A 687 26.92 2.94 -21.53
N HIS A 688 26.14 2.01 -21.00
CA HIS A 688 26.64 0.87 -20.21
C HIS A 688 26.52 -0.48 -20.90
N ARG A 689 26.62 -0.53 -22.24
CA ARG A 689 26.32 -1.73 -23.08
C ARG A 689 26.99 -3.05 -22.67
N ARG A 690 28.09 -3.01 -21.92
CA ARG A 690 28.83 -4.21 -21.46
C ARG A 690 28.34 -4.75 -20.12
N ASN A 691 27.66 -3.92 -19.33
CA ASN A 691 27.28 -4.19 -17.94
C ASN A 691 25.76 -4.23 -17.77
N VAL A 692 25.01 -4.19 -18.87
CA VAL A 692 23.55 -4.26 -18.88
C VAL A 692 23.07 -5.39 -19.78
N VAL A 693 21.91 -5.94 -19.44
CA VAL A 693 21.12 -6.72 -20.38
C VAL A 693 20.50 -5.71 -21.36
N PRO A 694 20.61 -5.88 -22.69
CA PRO A 694 20.22 -4.85 -23.67
C PRO A 694 18.69 -4.77 -23.89
N MET A 695 17.94 -4.56 -22.81
CA MET A 695 16.49 -4.43 -22.76
C MET A 695 16.09 -3.68 -21.49
N ILE A 696 14.88 -3.16 -21.41
CA ILE A 696 14.31 -2.60 -20.17
C ILE A 696 13.14 -3.44 -19.68
N LEU A 697 12.80 -3.28 -18.40
CA LEU A 697 11.62 -3.90 -17.80
C LEU A 697 10.81 -2.85 -17.04
N ILE A 698 9.53 -2.71 -17.41
CA ILE A 698 8.63 -1.72 -16.83
C ILE A 698 7.71 -2.41 -15.81
N GLU A 699 7.61 -1.83 -14.63
CA GLU A 699 6.64 -2.18 -13.61
C GLU A 699 5.53 -1.13 -13.61
N ALA A 700 4.29 -1.46 -13.97
CA ALA A 700 3.77 -2.72 -14.53
C ALA A 700 2.61 -2.46 -15.51
N TRP A 701 2.11 -3.48 -16.22
CA TRP A 701 0.96 -3.34 -17.12
C TRP A 701 -0.28 -2.91 -16.32
N ASN A 702 -0.67 -3.71 -15.31
CA ASN A 702 -1.97 -3.64 -14.65
C ASN A 702 -1.90 -3.76 -13.12
N GLU A 703 -0.87 -3.23 -12.48
CA GLU A 703 -0.77 -3.19 -11.01
C GLU A 703 -1.62 -2.05 -10.43
N TRP A 704 -2.95 -2.15 -10.61
CA TRP A 704 -3.90 -1.08 -10.27
C TRP A 704 -3.92 -0.74 -8.79
N GLY A 705 -3.58 -1.71 -7.93
CA GLY A 705 -3.57 -1.55 -6.50
C GLY A 705 -2.38 -0.76 -5.98
N GLU A 706 -1.18 -1.09 -6.44
CA GLU A 706 0.04 -0.40 -6.03
C GLU A 706 0.25 0.92 -6.77
N GLY A 707 -0.46 1.16 -7.88
CA GLY A 707 -0.47 2.44 -8.57
C GLY A 707 0.64 2.62 -9.61
N SER A 708 1.30 1.52 -10.01
CA SER A 708 2.39 1.47 -10.99
C SER A 708 1.96 1.05 -12.40
N TYR A 709 0.65 0.95 -12.64
CA TYR A 709 0.07 0.56 -13.93
C TYR A 709 0.41 1.52 -15.08
N ILE A 710 0.64 0.96 -16.28
CA ILE A 710 0.76 1.70 -17.55
C ILE A 710 -0.37 1.37 -18.54
N GLU A 711 -1.25 0.42 -18.20
CA GLU A 711 -2.43 0.09 -19.00
C GLU A 711 -3.27 1.37 -19.23
N PRO A 712 -3.82 1.57 -20.44
CA PRO A 712 -4.61 2.73 -20.74
C PRO A 712 -5.77 2.92 -19.76
N HIS A 713 -5.89 4.13 -19.20
CA HIS A 713 -6.87 4.44 -18.15
C HIS A 713 -7.44 5.85 -18.29
N ARG A 714 -8.43 6.18 -17.47
CA ARG A 714 -9.18 7.44 -17.58
C ARG A 714 -8.32 8.70 -17.48
N GLU A 715 -7.34 8.74 -16.58
CA GLU A 715 -6.56 9.96 -16.35
C GLU A 715 -5.72 10.37 -17.57
N PHE A 716 -5.08 9.40 -18.22
CA PHE A 716 -4.09 9.69 -19.27
C PHE A 716 -4.35 8.99 -20.62
N GLY A 717 -5.45 8.24 -20.75
CA GLY A 717 -5.73 7.44 -21.94
C GLY A 717 -4.54 6.53 -22.26
N PHE A 718 -4.02 6.66 -23.48
CA PHE A 718 -2.86 5.90 -23.97
C PHE A 718 -1.50 6.56 -23.71
N GLY A 719 -1.45 7.71 -23.02
CA GLY A 719 -0.24 8.53 -22.91
C GLY A 719 1.02 7.80 -22.40
N TYR A 720 0.87 6.82 -21.49
CA TYR A 720 2.02 6.00 -21.05
C TYR A 720 2.54 5.08 -22.16
N LEU A 721 1.64 4.47 -22.94
CA LEU A 721 2.04 3.63 -24.07
C LEU A 721 2.60 4.48 -25.22
N ASP A 722 2.01 5.66 -25.48
CA ASP A 722 2.54 6.63 -26.45
C ASP A 722 3.98 7.04 -26.10
N ALA A 723 4.28 7.27 -24.80
CA ALA A 723 5.63 7.56 -24.34
C ALA A 723 6.62 6.43 -24.66
N ILE A 724 6.22 5.16 -24.51
CA ILE A 724 7.06 4.01 -24.88
C ILE A 724 7.32 4.00 -26.39
N ARG A 725 6.25 4.16 -27.17
CA ARG A 725 6.30 4.18 -28.64
C ARG A 725 7.25 5.26 -29.15
N GLU A 726 7.13 6.47 -28.61
CA GLU A 726 7.96 7.63 -29.00
C GLU A 726 9.44 7.47 -28.62
N VAL A 727 9.75 6.83 -27.50
CA VAL A 727 11.14 6.70 -27.02
C VAL A 727 11.85 5.53 -27.69
N PHE A 728 11.19 4.39 -27.82
CA PHE A 728 11.83 3.14 -28.23
C PHE A 728 11.65 2.78 -29.69
N THR A 729 10.74 3.40 -30.43
CA THR A 729 10.46 3.06 -31.84
C THR A 729 10.75 4.21 -32.78
N SER A 730 10.86 3.92 -34.09
CA SER A 730 10.91 4.93 -35.15
C SER A 730 9.56 5.18 -35.81
N ALA A 731 8.47 4.64 -35.25
CA ALA A 731 7.15 4.74 -35.83
C ALA A 731 6.54 6.13 -35.56
N SER A 732 5.57 6.55 -36.39
CA SER A 732 4.89 7.83 -36.20
C SER A 732 4.27 7.93 -34.80
N PRO A 733 4.45 9.06 -34.09
CA PRO A 733 3.76 9.33 -32.83
C PRO A 733 2.23 9.34 -32.98
N GLY A 734 1.72 9.75 -34.14
CA GLY A 734 0.30 9.66 -34.45
C GLY A 734 -0.12 8.20 -34.68
N HIS A 735 -0.65 7.55 -33.65
CA HIS A 735 -1.25 6.22 -33.68
C HIS A 735 -2.76 6.29 -33.41
N ILE A 736 -3.53 5.32 -33.90
CA ILE A 736 -4.97 5.24 -33.68
C ILE A 736 -5.26 4.10 -32.71
N ASP A 737 -5.56 4.47 -31.48
CA ASP A 737 -5.92 3.52 -30.43
C ASP A 737 -7.39 3.14 -30.49
N LEU A 738 -7.65 1.96 -31.03
CA LEU A 738 -8.98 1.39 -31.02
C LEU A 738 -9.31 0.84 -29.63
N THR A 739 -10.56 1.04 -29.22
CA THR A 739 -11.14 0.49 -28.00
C THR A 739 -12.34 -0.41 -28.32
N PRO A 740 -12.87 -1.20 -27.36
CA PRO A 740 -14.14 -1.92 -27.56
C PRO A 740 -15.26 -1.00 -28.08
N ALA A 741 -15.38 0.21 -27.51
CA ALA A 741 -16.41 1.17 -27.89
C ALA A 741 -16.28 1.64 -29.35
N ASP A 742 -15.06 1.79 -29.85
CA ASP A 742 -14.81 2.22 -31.23
C ASP A 742 -15.25 1.18 -32.25
N ILE A 743 -15.17 -0.11 -31.88
CA ILE A 743 -15.60 -1.20 -32.75
C ILE A 743 -17.06 -1.63 -32.50
N GLY A 744 -17.78 -0.90 -31.64
CA GLY A 744 -19.19 -1.11 -31.37
C GLY A 744 -19.51 -2.20 -30.34
N LEU A 745 -18.53 -2.60 -29.53
CA LEU A 745 -18.70 -3.45 -28.35
C LEU A 745 -18.78 -2.59 -27.08
N PRO A 746 -19.53 -2.99 -26.05
CA PRO A 746 -19.44 -2.35 -24.74
C PRO A 746 -18.05 -2.60 -24.13
N ALA A 747 -17.60 -1.71 -23.25
CA ALA A 747 -16.42 -1.98 -22.44
C ALA A 747 -16.69 -3.22 -21.56
N PRO A 748 -15.79 -4.22 -21.56
CA PRO A 748 -15.87 -5.36 -20.66
C PRO A 748 -16.06 -4.96 -19.19
N GLN A 749 -16.91 -5.70 -18.48
CA GLN A 749 -17.32 -5.35 -17.13
C GLN A 749 -17.67 -6.61 -16.34
N VAL A 750 -16.97 -6.86 -15.23
CA VAL A 750 -17.38 -7.83 -14.21
C VAL A 750 -18.67 -7.35 -13.56
N GLU A 751 -19.54 -8.30 -13.25
CA GLU A 751 -20.77 -8.01 -12.54
C GLU A 751 -20.45 -7.56 -11.10
N MET A 752 -20.55 -6.25 -10.85
CA MET A 752 -20.45 -5.69 -9.51
C MET A 752 -21.78 -5.95 -8.78
N VAL A 753 -21.87 -7.07 -8.05
CA VAL A 753 -23.07 -7.41 -7.28
C VAL A 753 -23.25 -6.40 -6.16
N SER A 754 -24.15 -5.43 -6.34
CA SER A 754 -24.58 -4.56 -5.25
C SER A 754 -25.54 -5.34 -4.35
N PHE A 755 -25.12 -5.64 -3.12
CA PHE A 755 -26.02 -6.11 -2.05
C PHE A 755 -27.05 -5.01 -1.72
N ALA A 756 -28.08 -4.86 -2.55
CA ALA A 756 -29.28 -4.08 -2.21
C ALA A 756 -30.21 -4.88 -1.29
N GLN A 757 -30.07 -6.20 -1.22
CA GLN A 757 -30.79 -7.07 -0.29
C GLN A 757 -29.79 -7.93 0.50
N PRO A 758 -29.85 -7.94 1.85
CA PRO A 758 -28.85 -8.50 2.73
C PRO A 758 -28.93 -10.03 2.81
N ARG A 759 -29.07 -10.75 1.69
CA ARG A 759 -29.29 -12.20 1.68
C ARG A 759 -28.52 -12.87 0.54
N GLY A 760 -27.53 -13.68 0.91
CA GLY A 760 -26.95 -14.69 0.02
C GLY A 760 -27.71 -16.01 0.17
N GLU A 761 -28.46 -16.41 -0.85
CA GLU A 761 -28.96 -17.78 -0.97
C GLU A 761 -28.21 -18.51 -2.07
N PHE A 762 -27.36 -19.47 -1.67
CA PHE A 762 -26.46 -20.19 -2.57
C PHE A 762 -27.18 -21.28 -3.36
N SER A 763 -28.22 -20.90 -4.12
CA SER A 763 -29.08 -21.84 -4.85
C SER A 763 -28.63 -22.12 -6.29
N ARG A 764 -27.96 -21.15 -6.93
CA ARG A 764 -27.47 -21.24 -8.32
C ARG A 764 -26.09 -20.59 -8.56
N THR A 765 -25.68 -19.64 -7.72
CA THR A 765 -24.38 -18.95 -7.82
C THR A 765 -23.74 -18.83 -6.44
N GLY A 766 -22.43 -18.56 -6.40
CA GLY A 766 -21.69 -18.21 -5.18
C GLY A 766 -22.08 -16.86 -4.59
N ALA A 767 -22.97 -16.09 -5.23
CA ALA A 767 -23.33 -14.73 -4.81
C ALA A 767 -22.11 -13.84 -4.51
N GLY A 768 -20.98 -14.06 -5.22
CA GLY A 768 -19.71 -13.36 -5.05
C GLY A 768 -18.83 -13.82 -3.88
N TRP A 769 -19.15 -14.96 -3.24
CA TRP A 769 -18.33 -15.64 -2.23
C TRP A 769 -17.48 -16.78 -2.79
N ASP A 770 -17.31 -16.83 -4.11
CA ASP A 770 -16.67 -17.90 -4.87
C ASP A 770 -15.13 -17.84 -4.89
N HIS A 771 -14.55 -16.90 -4.15
CA HIS A 771 -13.10 -16.79 -3.94
C HIS A 771 -12.73 -17.06 -2.49
N GLY A 772 -11.60 -17.72 -2.29
CA GLY A 772 -11.10 -18.00 -0.96
C GLY A 772 -9.60 -18.22 -0.89
N MET A 773 -9.06 -18.09 0.32
CA MET A 773 -7.68 -18.38 0.67
C MET A 773 -7.64 -19.64 1.53
N ASN A 774 -6.62 -20.47 1.34
CA ASN A 774 -6.44 -21.72 2.09
C ASN A 774 -7.67 -22.66 2.04
N LEU A 775 -8.33 -22.66 0.87
CA LEU A 775 -9.47 -23.49 0.53
C LEU A 775 -9.22 -24.13 -0.83
N THR A 776 -9.73 -25.34 -1.05
CA THR A 776 -9.95 -25.82 -2.43
C THR A 776 -10.92 -24.87 -3.14
N GLU A 777 -10.88 -24.81 -4.48
CA GLU A 777 -11.74 -23.93 -5.27
C GLU A 777 -13.22 -24.02 -4.83
N PRO A 778 -13.81 -22.93 -4.29
CA PRO A 778 -15.20 -22.94 -3.82
C PRO A 778 -16.18 -23.24 -4.94
N ARG A 779 -17.17 -24.10 -4.67
CA ARG A 779 -18.17 -24.52 -5.65
C ARG A 779 -19.55 -24.68 -5.05
N ILE A 780 -20.58 -24.57 -5.87
CA ILE A 780 -21.97 -24.79 -5.43
C ILE A 780 -22.30 -26.28 -5.49
N GLU A 781 -22.56 -26.89 -4.33
CA GLU A 781 -23.04 -28.27 -4.19
C GLU A 781 -24.28 -28.31 -3.32
N GLY A 782 -25.36 -28.97 -3.77
CA GLY A 782 -26.54 -29.20 -2.93
C GLY A 782 -27.17 -27.92 -2.37
N ARG A 783 -27.15 -26.82 -3.13
CA ARG A 783 -27.58 -25.47 -2.71
C ARG A 783 -26.77 -24.86 -1.55
N ALA A 784 -25.48 -25.20 -1.48
CA ALA A 784 -24.53 -24.61 -0.54
C ALA A 784 -23.21 -24.29 -1.25
N LEU A 785 -22.58 -23.19 -0.85
CA LEU A 785 -21.19 -22.94 -1.19
C LEU A 785 -20.30 -23.89 -0.40
N THR A 786 -19.49 -24.67 -1.10
CA THR A 786 -18.75 -25.81 -0.55
C THR A 786 -17.27 -25.72 -0.91
N ALA A 787 -16.39 -25.92 0.08
CA ALA A 787 -14.95 -26.04 -0.11
C ALA A 787 -14.34 -26.91 1.01
N MET A 788 -13.11 -27.39 0.79
CA MET A 788 -12.29 -28.06 1.80
C MET A 788 -11.20 -27.12 2.28
N THR A 789 -10.96 -27.05 3.59
CA THR A 789 -9.86 -26.25 4.15
C THR A 789 -8.51 -26.92 3.94
N THR A 790 -7.51 -26.15 3.54
CA THR A 790 -6.15 -26.66 3.26
C THR A 790 -5.12 -26.18 4.27
N SER A 791 -5.45 -25.22 5.13
CA SER A 791 -4.60 -24.75 6.24
C SER A 791 -5.44 -24.40 7.47
N ASN A 792 -4.80 -23.85 8.51
CA ASN A 792 -5.44 -23.34 9.73
C ASN A 792 -6.01 -21.91 9.63
N ASP A 793 -5.88 -21.25 8.47
CA ASP A 793 -6.43 -19.90 8.21
C ASP A 793 -7.28 -19.88 6.92
N PRO A 794 -8.35 -20.69 6.82
CA PRO A 794 -9.25 -20.68 5.66
C PRO A 794 -10.13 -19.43 5.65
N ALA A 795 -10.28 -18.80 4.48
CA ALA A 795 -11.09 -17.59 4.34
C ALA A 795 -11.97 -17.63 3.09
N PHE A 796 -13.26 -17.36 3.25
CA PHE A 796 -14.17 -17.01 2.16
C PHE A 796 -14.26 -15.49 2.05
N PHE A 797 -13.99 -14.95 0.87
CA PHE A 797 -14.11 -13.52 0.62
C PHE A 797 -15.46 -13.21 -0.01
N GLY A 798 -16.26 -12.37 0.65
CA GLY A 798 -17.53 -11.92 0.13
C GLY A 798 -17.38 -10.88 -0.98
N PRO A 799 -18.47 -10.59 -1.70
CA PRO A 799 -18.44 -9.58 -2.75
C PRO A 799 -18.23 -8.18 -2.18
N PRO A 800 -17.95 -7.22 -3.07
CA PRO A 800 -18.07 -5.81 -2.75
C PRO A 800 -19.48 -5.48 -2.28
N VAL A 801 -19.60 -4.72 -1.21
CA VAL A 801 -20.88 -4.27 -0.68
C VAL A 801 -20.85 -2.77 -0.37
N ARG A 802 -22.01 -2.18 -0.10
CA ARG A 802 -22.13 -0.79 0.37
C ARG A 802 -23.22 -0.72 1.43
N ILE A 803 -22.86 -1.10 2.66
CA ILE A 803 -23.82 -1.36 3.74
C ILE A 803 -23.63 -0.34 4.85
N THR A 804 -24.68 0.41 5.18
CA THR A 804 -24.67 1.25 6.38
C THR A 804 -24.69 0.35 7.61
N ALA A 805 -23.58 0.24 8.32
CA ALA A 805 -23.42 -0.65 9.49
C ALA A 805 -24.51 -0.43 10.55
N GLY A 806 -24.89 0.83 10.82
CA GLY A 806 -25.93 1.17 11.78
C GLY A 806 -27.33 0.65 11.43
N ARG A 807 -27.58 0.31 10.15
CA ARG A 807 -28.83 -0.29 9.66
C ARG A 807 -28.87 -1.81 9.84
N TYR A 808 -27.72 -2.46 10.00
CA TYR A 808 -27.60 -3.91 10.09
C TYR A 808 -26.69 -4.27 11.25
N ARG A 809 -27.26 -4.54 12.42
CA ARG A 809 -26.49 -4.75 13.65
C ARG A 809 -26.08 -6.20 13.88
N LYS A 810 -26.62 -7.14 13.11
CA LYS A 810 -26.35 -8.57 13.26
C LYS A 810 -26.07 -9.25 11.93
N ILE A 811 -25.36 -10.38 11.99
CA ILE A 811 -25.21 -11.33 10.88
C ILE A 811 -25.73 -12.70 11.29
N ARG A 812 -26.43 -13.36 10.38
CA ARG A 812 -26.89 -14.73 10.49
C ARG A 812 -26.18 -15.59 9.44
N LEU A 813 -25.57 -16.67 9.91
CA LEU A 813 -24.84 -17.64 9.10
C LEU A 813 -25.50 -19.01 9.28
N ARG A 814 -25.81 -19.70 8.17
CA ARG A 814 -26.21 -21.11 8.20
C ARG A 814 -25.10 -21.95 7.60
N MET A 815 -24.40 -22.72 8.43
CA MET A 815 -23.21 -23.49 8.03
C MET A 815 -23.27 -24.94 8.50
N ARG A 816 -22.55 -25.80 7.79
CA ARG A 816 -22.28 -27.20 8.15
C ARG A 816 -20.79 -27.44 7.98
N LEU A 817 -20.15 -27.93 9.04
CA LEU A 817 -18.71 -28.21 9.11
C LEU A 817 -18.51 -29.70 9.39
N GLU A 818 -17.76 -30.38 8.54
CA GLU A 818 -17.58 -31.83 8.59
C GLU A 818 -16.09 -32.19 8.48
N ALA A 819 -15.59 -33.05 9.36
CA ALA A 819 -14.22 -33.56 9.34
C ALA A 819 -14.23 -35.06 9.65
N GLN A 820 -13.14 -35.77 9.34
CA GLN A 820 -12.99 -37.17 9.72
C GLN A 820 -12.73 -37.31 11.23
N GLY A 821 -13.43 -38.23 11.88
CA GLY A 821 -13.28 -38.52 13.32
C GLY A 821 -14.44 -38.03 14.17
N GLU A 822 -14.20 -37.93 15.48
CA GLU A 822 -15.20 -37.50 16.46
C GLU A 822 -15.51 -35.99 16.37
N PRO A 823 -16.75 -35.57 16.68
CA PRO A 823 -17.10 -34.16 16.71
C PRO A 823 -16.26 -33.33 17.69
N PHE A 824 -15.91 -32.09 17.31
CA PHE A 824 -15.14 -31.17 18.16
C PHE A 824 -15.62 -29.71 18.03
N GLU A 825 -15.26 -28.90 19.02
CA GLU A 825 -15.47 -27.45 19.01
C GLU A 825 -14.28 -26.75 18.35
N ASP A 826 -14.56 -25.67 17.63
CA ASP A 826 -13.59 -24.82 16.94
C ASP A 826 -14.07 -23.35 16.99
N MET A 827 -13.33 -22.45 16.37
CA MET A 827 -13.64 -21.03 16.28
C MET A 827 -13.78 -20.59 14.83
N ALA A 828 -14.82 -19.82 14.57
CA ALA A 828 -14.98 -19.08 13.32
C ALA A 828 -14.89 -17.58 13.59
N GLN A 829 -14.73 -16.80 12.52
CA GLN A 829 -14.55 -15.35 12.60
C GLN A 829 -15.16 -14.67 11.39
N VAL A 830 -15.89 -13.58 11.62
CA VAL A 830 -16.38 -12.69 10.55
C VAL A 830 -15.55 -11.43 10.59
N PHE A 831 -14.95 -11.07 9.47
CA PHE A 831 -14.23 -9.82 9.25
C PHE A 831 -15.04 -8.89 8.36
N TRP A 832 -14.78 -7.59 8.47
CA TRP A 832 -15.30 -6.61 7.54
C TRP A 832 -14.26 -5.56 7.18
N THR A 833 -14.48 -4.92 6.04
CA THR A 833 -13.79 -3.68 5.67
C THR A 833 -14.77 -2.52 5.67
N THR A 834 -14.26 -1.31 5.91
CA THR A 834 -14.99 -0.06 5.70
C THR A 834 -14.28 0.77 4.64
N HIS A 835 -14.66 2.05 4.52
CA HIS A 835 -13.93 2.97 3.66
C HIS A 835 -12.51 3.27 4.15
N SER A 836 -12.31 3.23 5.46
CA SER A 836 -11.10 3.67 6.13
C SER A 836 -10.36 2.54 6.85
N MET A 837 -11.01 1.41 7.13
CA MET A 837 -10.43 0.27 7.82
C MET A 837 -10.39 -0.98 6.93
N GLY A 838 -9.23 -1.63 6.88
CA GLY A 838 -9.07 -2.96 6.30
C GLY A 838 -9.54 -4.08 7.24
N GLU A 839 -9.33 -5.32 6.81
CA GLU A 839 -9.60 -6.51 7.64
C GLU A 839 -8.50 -6.65 8.68
N SER A 840 -8.89 -6.81 9.94
CA SER A 840 -8.00 -6.97 11.08
C SER A 840 -8.78 -7.59 12.23
N GLU A 841 -8.07 -8.07 13.26
CA GLU A 841 -8.71 -8.51 14.51
C GLU A 841 -9.65 -7.43 15.09
N ALA A 842 -9.26 -6.16 14.99
CA ALA A 842 -10.08 -5.04 15.48
C ALA A 842 -11.38 -4.84 14.66
N THR A 843 -11.40 -5.28 13.39
CA THR A 843 -12.57 -5.22 12.49
C THR A 843 -13.14 -6.62 12.24
N SER A 844 -13.28 -7.37 13.33
CA SER A 844 -13.78 -8.74 13.29
C SER A 844 -14.65 -9.09 14.50
N GLN A 845 -15.35 -10.21 14.39
CA GLN A 845 -16.08 -10.83 15.49
C GLN A 845 -15.85 -12.34 15.44
N ARG A 846 -15.27 -12.90 16.52
CA ARG A 846 -15.09 -14.35 16.70
C ARG A 846 -16.31 -14.98 17.33
N PHE A 847 -16.56 -16.25 17.00
CA PHE A 847 -17.66 -17.04 17.54
C PHE A 847 -17.34 -18.54 17.53
N PRO A 848 -17.80 -19.30 18.53
CA PRO A 848 -17.60 -20.74 18.57
C PRO A 848 -18.43 -21.44 17.49
N VAL A 849 -17.86 -22.49 16.90
CA VAL A 849 -18.52 -23.36 15.93
C VAL A 849 -18.25 -24.82 16.28
N ARG A 850 -19.17 -25.70 15.88
CA ARG A 850 -19.03 -27.14 16.10
C ARG A 850 -18.86 -27.87 14.78
N VAL A 851 -17.86 -28.75 14.71
CA VAL A 851 -17.57 -29.60 13.57
C VAL A 851 -18.16 -30.98 13.83
N ASP A 852 -19.39 -31.21 13.37
CA ASP A 852 -20.19 -32.42 13.64
C ASP A 852 -21.00 -32.90 12.42
N GLY A 853 -20.79 -32.30 11.25
CA GLY A 853 -21.53 -32.60 10.04
C GLY A 853 -23.00 -32.18 10.06
N GLN A 854 -23.45 -31.37 11.03
CA GLN A 854 -24.82 -30.87 11.11
C GLN A 854 -24.96 -29.43 10.62
N TRP A 855 -26.13 -29.09 10.07
CA TRP A 855 -26.47 -27.72 9.74
C TRP A 855 -26.80 -26.94 11.02
N ARG A 856 -26.07 -25.84 11.24
CA ARG A 856 -26.24 -24.95 12.39
C ARG A 856 -26.46 -23.51 11.92
N GLU A 857 -27.25 -22.77 12.70
CA GLU A 857 -27.40 -21.32 12.53
C GLU A 857 -26.63 -20.58 13.62
N TYR A 858 -25.84 -19.60 13.22
CA TYR A 858 -25.06 -18.72 14.08
C TYR A 858 -25.56 -17.29 13.88
N VAL A 859 -25.86 -16.59 14.96
CA VAL A 859 -26.28 -15.18 14.93
C VAL A 859 -25.32 -14.36 15.77
N LEU A 860 -24.62 -13.42 15.15
CA LEU A 860 -23.63 -12.57 15.81
C LEU A 860 -24.12 -11.13 15.88
N SER A 861 -23.87 -10.47 17.01
CA SER A 861 -24.04 -9.03 17.18
C SER A 861 -22.79 -8.30 16.69
N LEU A 862 -22.85 -7.73 15.50
CA LEU A 862 -21.72 -6.97 14.96
C LEU A 862 -21.56 -5.62 15.65
N SER A 863 -22.66 -5.02 16.09
CA SER A 863 -22.65 -3.71 16.78
C SER A 863 -22.00 -3.72 18.17
N GLU A 864 -21.65 -4.90 18.70
CA GLU A 864 -20.85 -5.00 19.93
C GLU A 864 -19.39 -4.60 19.69
N ASN A 865 -18.91 -4.73 18.45
CA ASN A 865 -17.62 -4.20 18.07
C ASN A 865 -17.77 -2.70 17.68
N PRO A 866 -17.08 -1.76 18.35
CA PRO A 866 -17.19 -0.32 18.07
C PRO A 866 -16.76 0.06 16.64
N ARG A 867 -16.00 -0.81 15.95
CA ARG A 867 -15.57 -0.62 14.56
C ARG A 867 -16.57 -1.17 13.54
N TRP A 868 -17.72 -1.72 13.96
CA TRP A 868 -18.87 -1.96 13.09
C TRP A 868 -19.68 -0.67 12.89
N ARG A 869 -19.22 0.18 11.97
CA ARG A 869 -19.78 1.52 11.76
C ARG A 869 -19.52 2.02 10.34
N GLY A 870 -20.10 3.18 10.03
CA GLY A 870 -19.95 3.79 8.72
C GLY A 870 -20.52 2.93 7.60
N THR A 871 -19.83 2.92 6.46
CA THR A 871 -20.20 2.09 5.31
C THR A 871 -19.23 0.90 5.23
N VAL A 872 -19.78 -0.30 5.43
CA VAL A 872 -19.09 -1.59 5.26
C VAL A 872 -19.01 -1.89 3.77
N THR A 873 -17.84 -2.33 3.32
CA THR A 873 -17.53 -2.50 1.90
C THR A 873 -17.16 -3.90 1.44
N ARG A 874 -16.88 -4.80 2.39
CA ARG A 874 -16.69 -6.22 2.13
C ARG A 874 -16.85 -6.98 3.45
N LEU A 875 -17.27 -8.24 3.36
CA LEU A 875 -17.24 -9.20 4.46
C LEU A 875 -16.27 -10.34 4.10
N ARG A 876 -15.59 -10.89 5.09
CA ARG A 876 -14.83 -12.15 5.01
C ARG A 876 -15.31 -13.07 6.10
N LEU A 877 -15.37 -14.36 5.81
CA LEU A 877 -15.77 -15.40 6.75
C LEU A 877 -14.68 -16.47 6.83
N ASP A 878 -14.17 -16.65 8.03
CA ASP A 878 -13.23 -17.70 8.37
C ASP A 878 -14.02 -18.77 9.11
N PRO A 879 -14.31 -19.91 8.48
CA PRO A 879 -15.31 -20.86 8.96
C PRO A 879 -14.82 -21.76 10.11
N CYS A 880 -13.49 -21.90 10.29
CA CYS A 880 -12.84 -22.73 11.31
C CYS A 880 -11.32 -22.43 11.35
N THR A 881 -10.57 -23.02 12.29
CA THR A 881 -9.11 -22.81 12.43
C THR A 881 -8.25 -24.03 12.04
N ARG A 882 -8.77 -24.92 11.19
CA ARG A 882 -8.11 -26.20 10.85
C ARG A 882 -8.21 -26.57 9.38
N ALA A 883 -7.20 -27.31 8.90
CA ALA A 883 -7.21 -27.98 7.60
C ALA A 883 -8.06 -29.26 7.64
N GLY A 884 -8.49 -29.74 6.46
CA GLY A 884 -9.23 -31.01 6.33
C GLY A 884 -10.70 -30.93 6.77
N VAL A 885 -11.26 -29.73 6.93
CA VAL A 885 -12.67 -29.51 7.26
C VAL A 885 -13.42 -29.20 5.97
N LYS A 886 -14.46 -29.99 5.67
CA LYS A 886 -15.43 -29.68 4.62
C LYS A 886 -16.40 -28.62 5.14
N VAL A 887 -16.36 -27.45 4.52
CA VAL A 887 -17.20 -26.31 4.86
C VAL A 887 -18.34 -26.21 3.87
N GLN A 888 -19.56 -26.06 4.37
CA GLN A 888 -20.75 -25.81 3.56
C GLN A 888 -21.57 -24.64 4.11
N ILE A 889 -21.73 -23.60 3.30
CA ILE A 889 -22.45 -22.39 3.67
C ILE A 889 -23.76 -22.36 2.88
N GLY A 890 -24.89 -22.44 3.60
CA GLY A 890 -26.22 -22.42 3.03
C GLY A 890 -26.84 -21.02 2.95
N ARG A 891 -26.44 -20.13 3.86
CA ARG A 891 -26.94 -18.75 3.90
C ARG A 891 -25.99 -17.81 4.66
N ILE A 892 -25.85 -16.60 4.15
CA ILE A 892 -25.28 -15.44 4.85
C ILE A 892 -26.29 -14.30 4.75
N GLU A 893 -26.72 -13.75 5.89
CA GLU A 893 -27.76 -12.73 5.95
C GLU A 893 -27.41 -11.63 6.98
N LEU A 894 -27.51 -10.36 6.59
CA LEU A 894 -27.40 -9.25 7.55
C LEU A 894 -28.78 -8.82 8.03
N LEU A 895 -28.90 -8.61 9.34
CA LEU A 895 -30.14 -8.31 10.02
C LEU A 895 -30.06 -6.92 10.69
N PRO A 896 -31.19 -6.17 10.76
CA PRO A 896 -31.26 -4.88 11.44
C PRO A 896 -30.77 -4.86 12.89
#